data_AF-A0A143XJY5-F1
#
_entry.id   AF-A0A143XJY5-F1
#
_cell.length_a   1.000
_cell.length_b   1.000
_cell.length_c   1.000
_cell.angle_alpha   90.00
_cell.angle_beta   90.00
_cell.angle_gamma   90.00
#
_symmetry.space_group_name_H-M   'P 1'
#
loop_
_entity.id
_entity.type
_entity.pdbx_description
1 polymer ?
#
loop_
_entity_poly.entity_id
_entity_poly.type
_entity_poly.pdbx_seq_one_letter_code
_entity_poly.pdbx_strand_id
1 'polypeptide(L)'
;MKLLSGGDHRSRFRRSVAALMAGIVVVGSFIPEAAITVEAASPEWGTEWNEKDLSEEDVLEAKEEAEIQTDSEEPSTAEESEQTSEAESSSEKTEKEETISSEEVEDPKNTESTQTTAESTEQAAMEETESSSSSKTKEELEEEIADQREAMNQVHKNMSTIIVDEEEPGIALMQENEEELQRQRSAASADLARLNSLAAQSKALSQSKSGTIRQCEIVSVNGTYTVSVTASLPATITGTVYLMELNSYEYSLAGKTPVAQAAASSSTTMQISLGNINGSDSKLFSKFVVATKNADGSYTAVTAPSYITNPGAVASNTFAFPETSSKKGLQANATMVEDSVELGVKHVAVNFCVDQMISQSGGIAYNYKGKTYYFNQSYINAYDALLRSYYENNIQVSFIVLLGNNKNAQGLLYEAALDTGKYSPNNYALDTSNKDDAEWVEAIMTFLGNRYTRTDGQNGQIVNWILGNELNTPMYYNWMGSVSFDTYVNELTRTYRIFTTALKSCYSNARTYLSFDYCWGSIPNNVDIAFSTREILDSMDDIIELEGDMNWNIAYHAYPFMLKDPVFWDDDAAVVNDSEDSRIVNMKNIHVLTDYVEKNFGKDTRIILSEQGFSCDATNGQNSQMEQAASYAYGYYISESYDIIDAFIIRAHVDNRIETNQGFYFGLWTNKDGEIEVANQKRELWEVVKYIDTSSTFEYTNPLLPWVSCVDAWDNTAPRLENFDPSKFQTIDGSTNDGLPTIASMSYSAHVQNKGWMPYVEDDQKAGTTGASLRVESFKIKLETNVDGDISYAAHVQNKGWMSPVTNGQSCGTTGKCLRVEALWIRLTGKLEEEYDVYYRTHIQNEGWLGWASNGSYAGSSGRSLRMEAFQIKLVKKGAEAPSSSKAAYVK
;
A
#
# COMPACT_ATOMS: atom_id res chain seq x y z
N MET A 1 37.19 12.09 21.55
CA MET A 1 36.71 12.17 22.95
C MET A 1 35.19 12.26 22.91
N LYS A 2 34.44 11.76 23.90
CA LYS A 2 32.95 11.68 23.86
C LYS A 2 32.28 12.94 24.43
N LEU A 3 31.02 13.17 23.99
CA LEU A 3 30.01 14.11 24.55
C LEU A 3 30.32 15.61 24.30
N LEU A 4 29.34 16.52 24.19
CA LEU A 4 27.89 16.45 24.44
C LEU A 4 27.05 16.82 23.20
N SER A 5 25.76 16.45 23.24
CA SER A 5 24.73 16.70 22.21
C SER A 5 23.66 17.70 22.68
N GLY A 6 23.05 18.43 21.73
CA GLY A 6 21.81 19.19 21.92
C GLY A 6 21.96 20.71 21.82
N GLY A 7 21.22 21.36 20.91
CA GLY A 7 21.22 22.82 20.76
C GLY A 7 20.53 23.38 19.50
N ASP A 8 19.22 23.63 19.61
CA ASP A 8 18.48 24.76 19.02
C ASP A 8 18.54 25.02 17.49
N HIS A 9 17.57 24.49 16.73
CA HIS A 9 17.29 24.87 15.34
C HIS A 9 16.35 26.09 15.27
N ARG A 10 16.88 27.32 15.36
CA ARG A 10 16.09 28.56 15.21
C ARG A 10 16.76 29.70 14.45
N SER A 11 16.74 29.63 13.11
CA SER A 11 16.41 30.79 12.24
C SER A 11 16.31 30.42 10.74
N ARG A 12 15.09 30.22 10.21
CA ARG A 12 14.82 30.55 8.78
C ARG A 12 14.81 32.09 8.67
N PHE A 13 15.57 32.68 7.74
CA PHE A 13 15.94 34.11 7.82
C PHE A 13 15.41 34.97 6.66
N ARG A 14 14.16 35.45 6.82
CA ARG A 14 13.54 36.60 6.13
C ARG A 14 13.30 36.49 4.60
N ARG A 15 12.06 36.14 4.20
CA ARG A 15 11.37 36.87 3.12
C ARG A 15 10.66 38.08 3.74
N SER A 16 11.33 39.25 3.77
CA SER A 16 10.74 40.51 4.26
C SER A 16 11.56 41.74 3.83
N VAL A 17 11.37 42.17 2.58
CA VAL A 17 11.69 43.53 2.11
C VAL A 17 10.43 44.06 1.43
N ALA A 18 9.91 45.19 1.93
CA ALA A 18 8.65 45.74 1.47
C ALA A 18 8.76 46.39 0.08
N ALA A 19 7.64 46.45 -0.64
CA ALA A 19 7.53 47.12 -1.94
C ALA A 19 7.96 48.60 -1.86
N LEU A 20 8.68 49.07 -2.89
CA LEU A 20 8.92 50.49 -3.12
C LEU A 20 7.93 51.01 -4.16
N MET A 21 7.21 52.09 -3.82
CA MET A 21 6.10 52.65 -4.59
C MET A 21 6.46 53.95 -5.30
N ALA A 22 5.68 54.27 -6.35
CA ALA A 22 5.67 55.49 -7.17
C ALA A 22 6.88 55.71 -8.13
N GLY A 23 6.67 56.25 -9.33
CA GLY A 23 5.42 56.68 -9.98
C GLY A 23 5.68 57.54 -11.24
N ILE A 24 4.64 58.24 -11.74
CA ILE A 24 4.56 59.12 -12.96
C ILE A 24 4.02 58.38 -14.21
N VAL A 25 3.07 58.90 -15.02
CA VAL A 25 2.01 59.94 -14.89
C VAL A 25 0.91 59.60 -15.93
N VAL A 26 -0.35 59.96 -15.68
CA VAL A 26 -1.43 59.87 -16.70
C VAL A 26 -1.52 61.16 -17.53
N VAL A 27 -1.37 61.04 -18.85
CA VAL A 27 -1.88 62.01 -19.85
C VAL A 27 -2.43 61.22 -21.05
N GLY A 28 -3.70 61.41 -21.38
CA GLY A 28 -4.35 60.76 -22.53
C GLY A 28 -4.52 61.70 -23.74
N SER A 29 -4.61 61.13 -24.94
CA SER A 29 -5.08 61.79 -26.17
C SER A 29 -5.58 60.74 -27.18
N PHE A 30 -6.38 61.16 -28.16
CA PHE A 30 -7.31 60.31 -28.94
C PHE A 30 -6.80 59.90 -30.34
N ILE A 31 -7.09 58.63 -30.73
CA ILE A 31 -7.55 58.17 -32.08
C ILE A 31 -6.57 58.35 -33.28
N PRO A 32 -6.58 57.49 -34.36
CA PRO A 32 -7.59 56.50 -34.78
C PRO A 32 -7.11 55.05 -34.96
N GLU A 33 -8.05 54.21 -35.38
CA GLU A 33 -7.85 52.85 -35.89
C GLU A 33 -6.93 52.79 -37.12
N ALA A 34 -6.12 51.72 -37.22
CA ALA A 34 -5.61 51.19 -38.46
C ALA A 34 -5.43 49.67 -38.31
N ALA A 35 -6.12 48.87 -39.11
CA ALA A 35 -6.01 47.41 -39.04
C ALA A 35 -4.72 46.93 -39.70
N ILE A 36 -3.92 46.16 -38.96
CA ILE A 36 -2.84 45.32 -39.49
C ILE A 36 -3.05 43.93 -38.91
N THR A 37 -3.61 43.04 -39.73
CA THR A 37 -3.58 41.60 -39.48
C THR A 37 -2.16 41.08 -39.70
N VAL A 38 -1.61 40.37 -38.72
CA VAL A 38 -0.43 39.52 -38.90
C VAL A 38 -0.91 38.09 -38.72
N GLU A 39 -0.58 37.23 -39.68
CA GLU A 39 -1.04 35.84 -39.71
C GLU A 39 -0.35 35.02 -38.60
N ALA A 40 -1.15 34.26 -37.85
CA ALA A 40 -0.64 33.22 -36.98
C ALA A 40 -0.42 31.96 -37.83
N ALA A 41 0.84 31.54 -37.98
CA ALA A 41 1.18 30.29 -38.65
C ALA A 41 1.03 29.11 -37.67
N SER A 42 -0.11 28.42 -37.74
CA SER A 42 -0.34 27.18 -37.00
C SER A 42 0.45 26.02 -37.63
N PRO A 43 1.17 25.21 -36.84
CA PRO A 43 1.52 23.85 -37.22
C PRO A 43 0.30 22.96 -37.00
N GLU A 44 -0.37 22.55 -38.08
CA GLU A 44 -1.54 21.66 -38.01
C GLU A 44 -1.12 20.23 -37.65
N TRP A 45 -1.72 19.66 -36.60
CA TRP A 45 -1.60 18.24 -36.28
C TRP A 45 -2.79 17.50 -36.89
N GLY A 46 -2.52 16.50 -37.72
CA GLY A 46 -3.49 15.99 -38.70
C GLY A 46 -4.56 15.07 -38.13
N THR A 47 -5.83 15.41 -38.39
CA THR A 47 -6.99 14.51 -38.26
C THR A 47 -7.90 14.62 -39.49
N GLU A 48 -7.68 13.78 -40.50
CA GLU A 48 -8.68 13.52 -41.55
C GLU A 48 -8.82 12.01 -41.82
N TRP A 49 -9.93 11.44 -41.32
CA TRP A 49 -10.66 10.42 -42.06
C TRP A 49 -11.67 11.13 -42.93
N ASN A 50 -11.66 10.90 -44.25
CA ASN A 50 -12.45 11.70 -45.19
C ASN A 50 -13.49 10.82 -45.94
N GLU A 51 -14.68 10.68 -45.35
CA GLU A 51 -15.84 10.04 -46.01
C GLU A 51 -16.70 11.07 -46.75
N LYS A 52 -16.47 11.23 -48.07
CA LYS A 52 -17.48 11.25 -49.16
C LYS A 52 -16.99 12.06 -50.36
N ASP A 53 -16.61 11.34 -51.41
CA ASP A 53 -17.06 11.67 -52.75
C ASP A 53 -17.65 10.40 -53.38
N LEU A 54 -18.98 10.39 -53.51
CA LEU A 54 -19.74 9.37 -54.25
C LEU A 54 -20.68 10.10 -55.20
N SER A 55 -20.31 10.16 -56.47
CA SER A 55 -21.15 10.59 -57.57
C SER A 55 -21.34 9.43 -58.56
N GLU A 56 -22.56 9.27 -59.07
CA GLU A 56 -22.92 8.20 -59.99
C GLU A 56 -22.38 8.50 -61.41
N GLU A 57 -21.58 7.60 -61.99
CA GLU A 57 -21.56 7.24 -63.43
C GLU A 57 -20.48 6.19 -63.76
N ASP A 58 -20.84 4.89 -63.83
CA ASP A 58 -20.38 3.92 -64.86
C ASP A 58 -20.99 2.51 -64.71
N VAL A 59 -22.32 2.47 -64.83
CA VAL A 59 -23.10 1.62 -65.76
C VAL A 59 -22.61 0.20 -66.14
N LEU A 60 -23.56 -0.76 -65.98
CA LEU A 60 -23.84 -2.01 -66.72
C LEU A 60 -23.50 -3.40 -66.13
N GLU A 61 -24.41 -4.32 -66.45
CA GLU A 61 -24.55 -5.71 -65.96
C GLU A 61 -23.97 -6.73 -66.97
N ALA A 62 -23.55 -7.91 -66.47
CA ALA A 62 -23.71 -9.18 -67.18
C ALA A 62 -23.69 -10.38 -66.22
N LYS A 63 -24.49 -11.41 -66.54
CA LYS A 63 -24.39 -12.79 -66.00
C LYS A 63 -23.37 -13.58 -66.88
N GLU A 64 -23.04 -14.87 -66.69
CA GLU A 64 -23.81 -16.03 -66.23
C GLU A 64 -22.87 -17.23 -65.90
N GLU A 65 -23.41 -18.44 -65.76
CA GLU A 65 -22.74 -19.63 -65.16
C GLU A 65 -22.08 -20.61 -66.17
N ALA A 66 -21.50 -21.71 -65.63
CA ALA A 66 -21.39 -23.07 -66.20
C ALA A 66 -19.99 -23.67 -66.60
N GLU A 67 -19.41 -24.42 -65.65
CA GLU A 67 -19.19 -25.90 -65.68
C GLU A 67 -18.20 -26.61 -66.67
N ILE A 68 -17.83 -27.86 -66.30
CA ILE A 68 -17.09 -28.93 -67.07
C ILE A 68 -15.55 -28.74 -67.14
N GLN A 69 -14.70 -29.52 -66.44
CA GLN A 69 -14.26 -30.94 -66.63
C GLN A 69 -13.43 -31.21 -67.90
N THR A 70 -12.42 -32.12 -67.94
CA THR A 70 -11.82 -33.06 -66.95
C THR A 70 -10.33 -32.66 -66.64
N ASP A 71 -9.29 -33.45 -66.28
CA ASP A 71 -9.02 -34.92 -66.22
C ASP A 71 -7.89 -35.31 -65.21
N SER A 72 -7.18 -36.41 -65.45
CA SER A 72 -6.40 -37.27 -64.54
C SER A 72 -4.85 -37.28 -64.70
N GLU A 73 -4.12 -37.62 -63.62
CA GLU A 73 -3.20 -38.79 -63.55
C GLU A 73 -2.69 -39.06 -62.10
N GLU A 74 -2.38 -40.32 -61.79
CA GLU A 74 -1.88 -40.91 -60.52
C GLU A 74 -0.78 -41.97 -60.90
N PRO A 75 -0.08 -42.76 -60.02
CA PRO A 75 -0.36 -43.12 -58.62
C PRO A 75 0.89 -43.22 -57.69
N SER A 76 0.73 -43.97 -56.57
CA SER A 76 1.76 -44.66 -55.74
C SER A 76 2.42 -43.87 -54.60
N THR A 77 2.58 -44.40 -53.38
CA THR A 77 2.15 -45.70 -52.80
C THR A 77 2.12 -45.66 -51.26
N ALA A 78 1.26 -46.48 -50.64
CA ALA A 78 1.53 -47.45 -49.55
C ALA A 78 2.50 -47.13 -48.39
N GLU A 79 2.32 -47.60 -47.15
CA GLU A 79 1.23 -48.24 -46.38
C GLU A 79 1.73 -48.18 -44.88
N GLU A 80 1.06 -48.54 -43.78
CA GLU A 80 -0.22 -49.22 -43.48
C GLU A 80 -0.68 -48.75 -42.07
N SER A 81 -1.85 -49.16 -41.57
CA SER A 81 -2.11 -49.22 -40.12
C SER A 81 -3.07 -50.35 -39.78
N GLU A 82 -2.75 -51.17 -38.76
CA GLU A 82 -3.60 -52.29 -38.32
C GLU A 82 -4.14 -52.10 -36.89
N GLN A 83 -5.47 -52.16 -36.77
CA GLN A 83 -6.12 -52.70 -35.58
C GLN A 83 -6.38 -54.19 -35.82
N THR A 84 -6.16 -55.03 -34.81
CA THR A 84 -6.90 -56.29 -34.67
C THR A 84 -7.34 -56.50 -33.24
N SER A 85 -8.59 -56.94 -33.08
CA SER A 85 -9.14 -57.46 -31.84
C SER A 85 -10.19 -58.51 -32.17
N GLU A 86 -10.10 -59.68 -31.56
CA GLU A 86 -11.24 -60.57 -31.36
C GLU A 86 -10.98 -61.52 -30.19
N ALA A 87 -12.00 -62.25 -29.76
CA ALA A 87 -12.07 -62.86 -28.43
C ALA A 87 -12.58 -64.31 -28.48
N GLU A 88 -12.61 -65.00 -27.33
CA GLU A 88 -13.59 -66.01 -26.88
C GLU A 88 -13.05 -66.74 -25.60
N SER A 89 -13.85 -67.31 -24.69
CA SER A 89 -15.31 -67.26 -24.45
C SER A 89 -15.69 -67.80 -23.04
N SER A 90 -16.93 -67.53 -22.61
CA SER A 90 -17.70 -68.26 -21.56
C SER A 90 -17.27 -68.17 -20.07
N SER A 91 -18.14 -68.35 -19.05
CA SER A 91 -19.61 -68.15 -18.90
C SER A 91 -20.03 -68.34 -17.42
N GLU A 92 -21.19 -67.78 -17.02
CA GLU A 92 -21.85 -67.93 -15.68
C GLU A 92 -21.11 -67.28 -14.47
N LYS A 93 -21.72 -66.94 -13.32
CA LYS A 93 -23.08 -67.24 -12.77
C LYS A 93 -23.63 -66.12 -11.86
N THR A 94 -24.89 -66.22 -11.46
CA THR A 94 -25.72 -65.21 -10.74
C THR A 94 -25.79 -65.32 -9.21
N GLU A 95 -26.22 -64.21 -8.58
CA GLU A 95 -27.04 -64.09 -7.34
C GLU A 95 -26.56 -64.64 -5.98
N LYS A 96 -26.57 -63.77 -4.95
CA LYS A 96 -27.53 -63.76 -3.81
C LYS A 96 -27.19 -62.61 -2.83
N GLU A 97 -28.11 -61.68 -2.57
CA GLU A 97 -29.27 -61.71 -1.63
C GLU A 97 -28.91 -61.46 -0.16
N GLU A 98 -29.63 -60.52 0.45
CA GLU A 98 -29.58 -60.18 1.88
C GLU A 98 -30.41 -61.15 2.73
N THR A 99 -30.12 -61.25 4.03
CA THR A 99 -31.18 -61.13 5.06
C THR A 99 -30.62 -60.80 6.45
N ILE A 100 -31.39 -60.04 7.23
CA ILE A 100 -31.17 -59.79 8.67
C ILE A 100 -32.36 -60.37 9.45
N SER A 101 -32.09 -61.10 10.54
CA SER A 101 -33.05 -61.52 11.57
C SER A 101 -32.28 -62.13 12.75
N SER A 102 -32.75 -62.08 14.01
CA SER A 102 -33.69 -61.14 14.67
C SER A 102 -33.59 -61.31 16.21
N GLU A 103 -34.18 -60.37 16.95
CA GLU A 103 -34.70 -60.49 18.33
C GLU A 103 -33.74 -60.74 19.54
N GLU A 104 -33.71 -59.73 20.42
CA GLU A 104 -33.98 -59.75 21.88
C GLU A 104 -33.59 -60.94 22.79
N VAL A 105 -33.01 -60.64 23.97
CA VAL A 105 -33.71 -60.64 25.29
C VAL A 105 -32.74 -60.27 26.46
N GLU A 106 -33.33 -59.71 27.52
CA GLU A 106 -32.86 -59.19 28.82
C GLU A 106 -31.69 -59.89 29.58
N ASP A 107 -30.79 -59.09 30.17
CA ASP A 107 -30.51 -58.83 31.64
C ASP A 107 -30.56 -60.01 32.68
N PRO A 108 -30.19 -59.85 33.99
CA PRO A 108 -29.40 -58.83 34.71
C PRO A 108 -28.27 -59.38 35.63
N LYS A 109 -27.46 -58.50 36.26
CA LYS A 109 -27.45 -58.24 37.74
C LYS A 109 -26.18 -57.60 38.38
N ASN A 110 -26.46 -56.84 39.46
CA ASN A 110 -25.69 -56.64 40.71
C ASN A 110 -24.42 -55.72 40.74
N THR A 111 -24.49 -54.51 41.36
CA THR A 111 -24.22 -54.12 42.78
C THR A 111 -22.75 -53.67 43.05
N GLU A 112 -22.39 -52.74 43.95
CA GLU A 112 -23.11 -51.99 45.02
C GLU A 112 -22.34 -50.71 45.48
N SER A 113 -23.07 -49.66 45.92
CA SER A 113 -22.69 -48.56 46.89
C SER A 113 -21.36 -47.77 46.70
N THR A 114 -20.97 -46.69 47.41
CA THR A 114 -21.50 -45.79 48.49
C THR A 114 -20.74 -44.44 48.32
N GLN A 115 -21.30 -43.22 48.27
CA GLN A 115 -22.04 -42.38 49.25
C GLN A 115 -21.15 -41.53 50.22
N THR A 116 -21.53 -40.23 50.41
CA THR A 116 -21.05 -39.22 51.44
C THR A 116 -19.59 -38.71 51.34
N THR A 117 -19.19 -37.49 51.77
CA THR A 117 -19.86 -36.35 52.49
C THR A 117 -19.30 -34.97 52.02
N ALA A 118 -19.64 -33.85 52.68
CA ALA A 118 -19.45 -32.47 52.18
C ALA A 118 -18.59 -31.51 53.06
N GLU A 119 -18.38 -30.28 52.53
CA GLU A 119 -18.00 -28.99 53.18
C GLU A 119 -16.59 -28.78 53.79
N SER A 120 -15.81 -27.83 53.23
CA SER A 120 -15.30 -26.65 53.95
C SER A 120 -14.80 -25.52 53.02
N THR A 121 -14.82 -24.29 53.54
CA THR A 121 -14.68 -22.95 52.92
C THR A 121 -13.27 -22.48 52.52
N GLU A 122 -13.24 -21.60 51.49
CA GLU A 122 -12.26 -20.50 51.24
C GLU A 122 -10.77 -20.85 50.92
N GLN A 123 -10.04 -20.13 50.06
CA GLN A 123 -10.31 -18.85 49.37
C GLN A 123 -9.54 -18.71 48.02
N ALA A 124 -10.14 -18.02 47.05
CA ALA A 124 -9.56 -17.31 45.89
C ALA A 124 -8.49 -17.97 44.97
N ALA A 125 -8.84 -18.18 43.68
CA ALA A 125 -8.27 -17.41 42.55
C ALA A 125 -8.93 -17.77 41.19
N MET A 126 -9.14 -16.75 40.35
CA MET A 126 -9.27 -16.75 38.87
C MET A 126 -9.91 -17.98 38.16
N GLU A 127 -11.19 -17.86 37.80
CA GLU A 127 -11.75 -18.54 36.61
C GLU A 127 -13.01 -17.79 36.11
N GLU A 128 -12.87 -17.02 35.02
CA GLU A 128 -14.00 -16.48 34.25
C GLU A 128 -13.77 -16.79 32.75
N THR A 129 -14.83 -17.24 32.08
CA THR A 129 -14.95 -17.34 30.61
C THR A 129 -13.86 -18.13 29.85
N GLU A 130 -13.93 -19.47 29.89
CA GLU A 130 -13.57 -20.25 28.70
C GLU A 130 -14.63 -19.99 27.61
N SER A 131 -14.29 -19.17 26.61
CA SER A 131 -15.12 -18.99 25.41
C SER A 131 -14.88 -20.11 24.40
N SER A 132 -15.94 -20.65 23.81
CA SER A 132 -15.87 -21.75 22.85
C SER A 132 -15.08 -21.40 21.57
N SER A 133 -13.93 -22.04 21.36
CA SER A 133 -13.26 -22.08 20.05
C SER A 133 -13.73 -23.29 19.25
N SER A 134 -14.66 -23.10 18.32
CA SER A 134 -14.99 -24.13 17.32
C SER A 134 -13.82 -24.31 16.35
N SER A 135 -13.31 -25.53 16.21
CA SER A 135 -12.31 -25.84 15.19
C SER A 135 -12.96 -25.82 13.81
N LYS A 136 -12.53 -24.90 12.94
CA LYS A 136 -12.99 -24.82 11.55
C LYS A 136 -12.88 -26.18 10.86
N THR A 137 -13.93 -26.55 10.14
CA THR A 137 -14.00 -27.70 9.27
C THR A 137 -13.12 -27.53 8.03
N LYS A 138 -12.99 -28.59 7.21
CA LYS A 138 -12.32 -28.51 5.91
C LYS A 138 -13.04 -27.53 4.97
N GLU A 139 -14.36 -27.49 5.04
CA GLU A 139 -15.20 -26.61 4.21
C GLU A 139 -14.99 -25.14 4.61
N GLU A 140 -15.03 -24.80 5.90
CA GLU A 140 -14.70 -23.45 6.42
C GLU A 140 -13.25 -23.00 6.13
N LEU A 141 -12.32 -23.93 5.90
CA LEU A 141 -10.93 -23.64 5.50
C LEU A 141 -10.77 -23.43 3.99
N GLU A 142 -11.54 -24.14 3.18
CA GLU A 142 -11.57 -23.93 1.72
C GLU A 142 -12.39 -22.68 1.37
N GLU A 143 -13.41 -22.37 2.16
CA GLU A 143 -14.14 -21.09 2.20
C GLU A 143 -13.21 -19.94 2.61
N GLU A 144 -12.44 -20.05 3.70
CA GLU A 144 -11.47 -19.02 4.11
C GLU A 144 -10.37 -18.75 3.05
N ILE A 145 -9.93 -19.77 2.31
CA ILE A 145 -8.98 -19.59 1.19
C ILE A 145 -9.68 -18.98 -0.04
N ALA A 146 -10.96 -19.29 -0.29
CA ALA A 146 -11.75 -18.65 -1.33
C ALA A 146 -12.00 -17.17 -1.02
N ASP A 147 -12.42 -16.85 0.21
CA ASP A 147 -12.59 -15.49 0.73
C ASP A 147 -11.32 -14.67 0.59
N GLN A 148 -10.16 -15.22 0.97
CA GLN A 148 -8.86 -14.54 0.82
C GLN A 148 -8.51 -14.26 -0.64
N ARG A 149 -8.86 -15.17 -1.57
CA ARG A 149 -8.65 -14.98 -3.01
C ARG A 149 -9.62 -13.96 -3.60
N GLU A 150 -10.89 -13.99 -3.21
CA GLU A 150 -11.88 -13.00 -3.64
C GLU A 150 -11.55 -11.60 -3.09
N ALA A 151 -11.12 -11.52 -1.83
CA ALA A 151 -10.61 -10.31 -1.20
C ALA A 151 -9.38 -9.74 -1.94
N MET A 152 -8.39 -10.57 -2.27
CA MET A 152 -7.20 -10.12 -3.01
C MET A 152 -7.53 -9.73 -4.46
N ASN A 153 -8.41 -10.47 -5.14
CA ASN A 153 -8.93 -10.10 -6.46
C ASN A 153 -9.70 -8.77 -6.41
N GLN A 154 -10.42 -8.48 -5.33
CA GLN A 154 -11.10 -7.21 -5.16
C GLN A 154 -10.10 -6.07 -4.92
N VAL A 155 -9.06 -6.25 -4.10
CA VAL A 155 -7.99 -5.24 -3.94
C VAL A 155 -7.27 -4.99 -5.27
N HIS A 156 -6.94 -6.04 -6.02
CA HIS A 156 -6.35 -5.89 -7.35
C HIS A 156 -7.24 -5.08 -8.30
N LYS A 157 -8.54 -5.42 -8.41
CA LYS A 157 -9.51 -4.61 -9.17
C LYS A 157 -9.46 -3.14 -8.74
N ASN A 158 -9.52 -2.89 -7.44
CA ASN A 158 -9.55 -1.52 -6.89
C ASN A 158 -8.25 -0.74 -7.18
N MET A 159 -7.11 -1.43 -7.28
CA MET A 159 -5.84 -0.84 -7.70
C MET A 159 -5.76 -0.61 -9.21
N SER A 160 -6.42 -1.45 -10.03
CA SER A 160 -6.42 -1.31 -11.49
C SER A 160 -7.50 -0.36 -12.04
N THR A 161 -8.62 -0.16 -11.34
CA THR A 161 -9.78 0.67 -11.78
C THR A 161 -9.58 2.19 -11.60
N ILE A 162 -8.35 2.65 -11.38
CA ILE A 162 -8.02 4.09 -11.27
C ILE A 162 -7.91 4.74 -12.66
N ILE A 163 -7.76 3.91 -13.69
CA ILE A 163 -7.97 4.26 -15.09
C ILE A 163 -9.31 3.61 -15.48
N VAL A 164 -10.20 4.39 -16.10
CA VAL A 164 -11.62 4.03 -16.17
C VAL A 164 -11.91 3.15 -17.38
N ASP A 165 -12.55 2.00 -17.15
CA ASP A 165 -12.95 1.09 -18.23
C ASP A 165 -13.83 1.83 -19.26
N GLU A 166 -13.57 1.60 -20.55
CA GLU A 166 -14.31 2.25 -21.64
C GLU A 166 -15.79 1.76 -21.71
N GLU A 167 -16.14 0.70 -20.97
CA GLU A 167 -17.52 0.27 -20.70
C GLU A 167 -18.17 1.14 -19.59
N GLU A 168 -18.44 2.40 -19.95
CA GLU A 168 -19.07 3.49 -19.16
C GLU A 168 -18.31 4.00 -17.90
N PRO A 169 -17.42 4.99 -18.09
CA PRO A 169 -16.94 5.87 -17.03
C PRO A 169 -18.07 6.67 -16.34
N GLY A 170 -18.59 6.16 -15.22
CA GLY A 170 -19.43 6.92 -14.27
C GLY A 170 -20.86 7.27 -14.70
N ILE A 171 -21.27 6.96 -15.94
CA ILE A 171 -22.63 7.25 -16.46
C ILE A 171 -23.68 6.28 -15.89
N ALA A 172 -23.25 5.10 -15.45
CA ALA A 172 -24.09 4.02 -14.90
C ALA A 172 -24.79 4.33 -13.56
N LEU A 173 -25.00 5.61 -13.19
CA LEU A 173 -25.89 5.94 -12.07
C LEU A 173 -26.65 7.28 -12.12
N MET A 174 -27.18 7.66 -13.29
CA MET A 174 -28.64 7.92 -13.44
C MET A 174 -29.05 8.20 -14.89
N GLN A 175 -30.19 7.63 -15.34
CA GLN A 175 -31.01 8.26 -16.38
C GLN A 175 -31.71 9.47 -15.74
N GLU A 176 -30.93 10.50 -15.52
CA GLU A 176 -31.25 11.59 -14.61
C GLU A 176 -32.30 12.51 -15.23
N ASN A 177 -33.35 12.86 -14.47
CA ASN A 177 -34.30 13.85 -14.97
C ASN A 177 -33.68 15.25 -14.84
N GLU A 178 -34.05 16.16 -15.75
CA GLU A 178 -33.53 17.54 -15.77
C GLU A 178 -33.68 18.25 -14.41
N GLU A 179 -34.68 17.85 -13.60
CA GLU A 179 -34.94 18.37 -12.25
C GLU A 179 -33.91 17.92 -11.19
N GLU A 180 -33.22 16.79 -11.37
CA GLU A 180 -32.13 16.32 -10.50
C GLU A 180 -30.80 16.95 -10.93
N LEU A 181 -30.48 16.92 -12.23
CA LEU A 181 -29.29 17.59 -12.77
C LEU A 181 -29.28 19.10 -12.45
N GLN A 182 -30.45 19.76 -12.56
CA GLN A 182 -30.60 21.16 -12.17
C GLN A 182 -30.49 21.38 -10.66
N ARG A 183 -30.82 20.38 -9.81
CA ARG A 183 -30.59 20.45 -8.36
C ARG A 183 -29.12 20.30 -8.02
N GLN A 184 -28.41 19.34 -8.61
CA GLN A 184 -26.96 19.15 -8.43
C GLN A 184 -26.17 20.41 -8.81
N ARG A 185 -26.43 20.98 -10.00
CA ARG A 185 -25.86 22.27 -10.44
C ARG A 185 -26.16 23.43 -9.49
N SER A 186 -27.35 23.44 -8.89
CA SER A 186 -27.73 24.49 -7.92
C SER A 186 -27.02 24.33 -6.58
N ALA A 187 -26.80 23.09 -6.12
CA ALA A 187 -26.00 22.79 -4.93
C ALA A 187 -24.52 23.15 -5.16
N ALA A 188 -23.92 22.65 -6.25
CA ALA A 188 -22.53 22.95 -6.62
C ALA A 188 -22.27 24.46 -6.74
N SER A 189 -23.19 25.24 -7.33
CA SER A 189 -23.08 26.69 -7.41
C SER A 189 -23.15 27.39 -6.04
N ALA A 190 -24.00 26.91 -5.13
CA ALA A 190 -24.09 27.42 -3.77
C ALA A 190 -22.84 27.08 -2.95
N ASP A 191 -22.29 25.88 -3.14
CA ASP A 191 -21.09 25.42 -2.45
C ASP A 191 -19.82 26.14 -2.93
N LEU A 192 -19.64 26.34 -4.23
CA LEU A 192 -18.59 27.20 -4.78
C LEU A 192 -18.61 28.60 -4.16
N ALA A 193 -19.80 29.17 -3.91
CA ALA A 193 -19.93 30.46 -3.22
C ALA A 193 -19.56 30.38 -1.72
N ARG A 194 -19.84 29.25 -1.05
CA ARG A 194 -19.39 28.97 0.33
C ARG A 194 -17.87 28.84 0.42
N LEU A 195 -17.24 28.04 -0.46
CA LEU A 195 -15.80 27.79 -0.46
C LEU A 195 -14.99 29.06 -0.73
N ASN A 196 -15.36 29.86 -1.74
CA ASN A 196 -14.72 31.16 -1.99
C ASN A 196 -14.89 32.13 -0.79
N SER A 197 -16.01 32.05 -0.06
CA SER A 197 -16.23 32.82 1.18
C SER A 197 -15.36 32.33 2.35
N LEU A 198 -15.11 31.02 2.47
CA LEU A 198 -14.19 30.45 3.46
C LEU A 198 -12.73 30.83 3.16
N ALA A 199 -12.30 30.72 1.90
CA ALA A 199 -10.97 31.17 1.47
C ALA A 199 -10.74 32.67 1.74
N ALA A 200 -11.73 33.52 1.45
CA ALA A 200 -11.68 34.95 1.78
C ALA A 200 -11.60 35.22 3.30
N GLN A 201 -12.33 34.47 4.13
CA GLN A 201 -12.26 34.55 5.58
C GLN A 201 -10.91 34.06 6.13
N SER A 202 -10.37 32.98 5.59
CA SER A 202 -9.02 32.47 5.89
C SER A 202 -7.97 33.55 5.64
N LYS A 203 -7.96 34.10 4.43
CA LYS A 203 -7.05 35.19 4.01
C LYS A 203 -7.17 36.40 4.95
N ALA A 204 -8.38 36.81 5.32
CA ALA A 204 -8.61 37.92 6.26
C ALA A 204 -8.20 37.61 7.72
N LEU A 205 -8.38 36.38 8.20
CA LEU A 205 -7.97 35.96 9.55
C LEU A 205 -6.44 35.87 9.67
N SER A 206 -5.74 35.49 8.60
CA SER A 206 -4.27 35.33 8.62
C SER A 206 -3.49 36.59 8.21
N GLN A 207 -4.06 37.49 7.39
CA GLN A 207 -3.42 38.75 6.94
C GLN A 207 -2.95 39.70 8.07
N SER A 208 -1.70 40.18 7.95
CA SER A 208 -1.17 41.40 8.59
C SER A 208 -1.55 41.61 10.05
N LYS A 209 -1.23 40.64 10.90
CA LYS A 209 -1.50 40.67 12.34
C LYS A 209 -0.34 41.29 13.13
N SER A 210 -0.65 41.94 14.26
CA SER A 210 0.31 42.79 14.97
C SER A 210 1.30 42.00 15.83
N GLY A 211 0.91 40.82 16.30
CA GLY A 211 1.78 39.83 16.95
C GLY A 211 1.79 38.50 16.19
N THR A 212 2.60 37.57 16.67
CA THR A 212 2.79 36.25 16.05
C THR A 212 2.79 35.15 17.12
N ILE A 213 2.11 34.04 16.87
CA ILE A 213 2.32 32.81 17.67
C ILE A 213 3.70 32.25 17.26
N ARG A 214 4.54 31.93 18.25
CA ARG A 214 5.93 31.47 18.07
C ARG A 214 6.14 30.02 18.50
N GLN A 215 5.10 29.43 19.08
CA GLN A 215 5.06 28.04 19.57
C GLN A 215 3.59 27.69 19.78
N CYS A 216 3.14 26.57 19.24
CA CYS A 216 1.82 26.00 19.49
C CYS A 216 2.02 24.49 19.58
N GLU A 217 2.31 24.00 20.78
CA GLU A 217 2.86 22.64 20.97
C GLU A 217 2.13 21.92 22.10
N ILE A 218 1.92 20.61 21.92
CA ILE A 218 1.55 19.70 22.99
C ILE A 218 2.77 19.47 23.88
N VAL A 219 2.58 19.67 25.19
CA VAL A 219 3.55 19.38 26.23
C VAL A 219 2.90 18.56 27.34
N SER A 220 3.62 17.54 27.85
CA SER A 220 3.15 16.71 28.96
C SER A 220 3.45 17.39 30.30
N VAL A 221 2.40 17.67 31.06
CA VAL A 221 2.48 18.29 32.39
C VAL A 221 1.88 17.33 33.40
N ASN A 222 2.71 16.80 34.30
CA ASN A 222 2.33 15.81 35.32
C ASN A 222 1.63 14.55 34.75
N GLY A 223 1.95 14.16 33.50
CA GLY A 223 1.34 13.02 32.82
C GLY A 223 0.03 13.32 32.09
N THR A 224 -0.42 14.59 32.03
CA THR A 224 -1.54 15.04 31.20
C THR A 224 -1.02 15.87 30.03
N TYR A 225 -1.56 15.63 28.83
CA TYR A 225 -1.24 16.45 27.66
C TYR A 225 -1.93 17.81 27.71
N THR A 226 -1.15 18.87 27.49
CA THR A 226 -1.62 20.26 27.47
C THR A 226 -1.12 20.95 26.21
N VAL A 227 -1.94 21.80 25.60
CA VAL A 227 -1.50 22.67 24.49
C VAL A 227 -0.91 23.93 25.09
N SER A 228 0.33 24.24 24.74
CA SER A 228 1.07 25.42 25.20
C SER A 228 1.30 26.37 24.02
N VAL A 229 0.60 27.51 24.06
CA VAL A 229 0.64 28.53 23.01
C VAL A 229 1.43 29.74 23.51
N THR A 230 2.56 30.05 22.86
CA THR A 230 3.40 31.20 23.19
C THR A 230 3.34 32.24 22.07
N ALA A 231 2.88 33.45 22.38
CA ALA A 231 2.75 34.55 21.43
C ALA A 231 3.70 35.72 21.73
N SER A 232 4.33 36.22 20.68
CA SER A 232 5.13 37.44 20.66
C SER A 232 4.24 38.62 20.28
N LEU A 233 3.97 39.54 21.22
CA LEU A 233 3.08 40.69 21.00
C LEU A 233 3.87 42.02 21.04
N PRO A 234 3.49 43.03 20.24
CA PRO A 234 4.10 44.35 20.29
C PRO A 234 3.58 45.14 21.49
N ALA A 235 4.37 46.10 21.97
CA ALA A 235 4.04 46.93 23.15
C ALA A 235 2.79 47.83 23.00
N THR A 236 2.17 47.87 21.81
CA THR A 236 0.87 48.50 21.56
C THR A 236 -0.31 47.63 22.03
N ILE A 237 -0.13 46.31 22.17
CA ILE A 237 -1.12 45.42 22.78
C ILE A 237 -0.86 45.40 24.29
N THR A 238 -1.87 45.81 25.07
CA THR A 238 -1.77 45.98 26.53
C THR A 238 -3.01 45.44 27.24
N GLY A 239 -2.92 45.21 28.56
CA GLY A 239 -4.03 44.68 29.36
C GLY A 239 -4.13 43.16 29.28
N THR A 240 -5.33 42.63 29.12
CA THR A 240 -5.59 41.18 29.01
C THR A 240 -5.75 40.77 27.55
N VAL A 241 -5.05 39.72 27.15
CA VAL A 241 -5.26 38.99 25.89
C VAL A 241 -5.90 37.63 26.15
N TYR A 242 -6.61 37.15 25.14
CA TYR A 242 -7.46 35.97 25.20
C TYR A 242 -6.99 34.95 24.17
N LEU A 243 -6.89 33.68 24.55
CA LEU A 243 -6.68 32.58 23.62
C LEU A 243 -8.05 32.10 23.12
N MET A 244 -8.26 32.18 21.82
CA MET A 244 -9.46 31.70 21.13
C MET A 244 -9.13 30.39 20.44
N GLU A 245 -10.08 29.45 20.48
CA GLU A 245 -10.00 28.18 19.75
C GLU A 245 -10.92 28.22 18.52
N LEU A 246 -10.43 27.67 17.42
CA LEU A 246 -11.15 27.42 16.18
C LEU A 246 -10.90 25.98 15.75
N ASN A 247 -11.92 25.30 15.21
CA ASN A 247 -11.69 24.05 14.49
C ASN A 247 -10.96 24.36 13.15
N SER A 248 -10.38 23.34 12.53
CA SER A 248 -9.66 23.44 11.25
C SER A 248 -10.46 24.21 10.18
N TYR A 249 -11.74 23.90 10.03
CA TYR A 249 -12.69 24.49 9.06
C TYR A 249 -13.23 25.89 9.45
N GLU A 250 -12.87 26.45 10.61
CA GLU A 250 -13.43 27.72 11.09
C GLU A 250 -12.46 28.90 10.92
N TYR A 251 -12.99 30.04 10.49
CA TYR A 251 -12.18 31.25 10.23
C TYR A 251 -12.74 32.52 10.90
N SER A 252 -13.68 32.39 11.85
CA SER A 252 -14.34 33.51 12.51
C SER A 252 -14.38 33.37 14.03
N LEU A 253 -14.04 34.45 14.75
CA LEU A 253 -14.15 34.55 16.21
C LEU A 253 -15.60 34.85 16.69
N ALA A 254 -16.56 35.03 15.78
CA ALA A 254 -17.93 35.35 16.13
C ALA A 254 -18.58 34.21 16.94
N GLY A 255 -19.20 34.54 18.08
CA GLY A 255 -19.81 33.56 18.99
C GLY A 255 -18.82 32.69 19.79
N LYS A 256 -17.51 32.79 19.55
CA LYS A 256 -16.49 32.01 20.28
C LYS A 256 -16.26 32.57 21.68
N THR A 257 -15.91 31.68 22.61
CA THR A 257 -15.47 32.02 23.97
C THR A 257 -13.97 31.77 24.11
N PRO A 258 -13.25 32.56 24.94
CA PRO A 258 -11.84 32.29 25.24
C PRO A 258 -11.65 30.96 25.98
N VAL A 259 -10.66 30.17 25.55
CA VAL A 259 -10.21 28.95 26.25
C VAL A 259 -9.12 29.22 27.29
N ALA A 260 -8.41 30.34 27.16
CA ALA A 260 -7.50 30.87 28.18
C ALA A 260 -7.41 32.41 28.09
N GLN A 261 -6.77 33.03 29.09
CA GLN A 261 -6.42 34.46 29.08
C GLN A 261 -5.12 34.69 29.84
N ALA A 262 -4.39 35.75 29.48
CA ALA A 262 -3.16 36.17 30.15
C ALA A 262 -2.94 37.69 30.02
N ALA A 263 -1.97 38.21 30.78
CA ALA A 263 -1.50 39.58 30.58
C ALA A 263 -0.74 39.70 29.25
N ALA A 264 -0.96 40.81 28.54
CA ALA A 264 -0.21 41.15 27.34
C ALA A 264 1.26 41.47 27.70
N SER A 265 2.19 40.88 26.98
CA SER A 265 3.64 41.08 27.14
C SER A 265 4.36 40.77 25.83
N SER A 266 5.67 41.04 25.76
CA SER A 266 6.50 40.67 24.60
C SER A 266 6.62 39.16 24.37
N SER A 267 6.28 38.32 25.35
CA SER A 267 6.24 36.85 25.23
C SER A 267 5.21 36.28 26.20
N THR A 268 3.95 36.21 25.76
CA THR A 268 2.83 35.70 26.57
C THR A 268 2.55 34.25 26.23
N THR A 269 2.73 33.35 27.20
CA THR A 269 2.36 31.93 27.10
C THR A 269 1.02 31.66 27.80
N MET A 270 0.17 30.85 27.17
CA MET A 270 -1.10 30.34 27.72
C MET A 270 -1.16 28.83 27.53
N GLN A 271 -1.71 28.11 28.51
CA GLN A 271 -1.81 26.65 28.51
C GLN A 271 -3.25 26.21 28.74
N ILE A 272 -3.67 25.17 28.03
CA ILE A 272 -5.00 24.54 28.10
C ILE A 272 -4.86 23.01 28.07
N SER A 273 -5.88 22.28 28.54
CA SER A 273 -5.95 20.83 28.34
C SER A 273 -6.05 20.50 26.84
N LEU A 274 -5.39 19.44 26.38
CA LEU A 274 -5.60 18.87 25.04
C LEU A 274 -6.97 18.15 24.93
N GLY A 275 -7.58 17.79 26.05
CA GLY A 275 -8.72 16.88 26.11
C GLY A 275 -8.33 15.41 25.95
N ASN A 276 -9.30 14.51 25.79
CA ASN A 276 -9.05 13.15 25.34
C ASN A 276 -8.75 13.16 23.84
N ILE A 277 -7.63 12.57 23.40
CA ILE A 277 -7.11 12.60 22.02
C ILE A 277 -8.20 12.21 20.99
N ASN A 278 -8.97 11.16 21.27
CA ASN A 278 -10.06 10.67 20.40
C ASN A 278 -11.46 11.07 20.92
N GLY A 279 -11.53 11.93 21.94
CA GLY A 279 -12.76 12.42 22.56
C GLY A 279 -13.33 13.66 21.87
N SER A 280 -14.61 13.96 22.12
CA SER A 280 -15.27 15.17 21.60
C SER A 280 -14.77 16.48 22.22
N ASP A 281 -13.90 16.41 23.23
CA ASP A 281 -13.18 17.52 23.84
C ASP A 281 -11.76 17.73 23.27
N SER A 282 -11.31 16.84 22.37
CA SER A 282 -9.97 16.86 21.75
C SER A 282 -9.68 18.18 21.04
N LYS A 283 -8.46 18.69 21.25
CA LYS A 283 -7.93 19.90 20.61
C LYS A 283 -6.82 19.62 19.60
N LEU A 284 -6.59 18.34 19.28
CA LEU A 284 -5.50 17.90 18.41
C LEU A 284 -5.54 18.56 17.01
N PHE A 285 -6.73 18.76 16.47
CA PHE A 285 -6.97 19.37 15.15
C PHE A 285 -7.38 20.86 15.22
N SER A 286 -7.39 21.44 16.43
CA SER A 286 -7.74 22.84 16.64
C SER A 286 -6.60 23.79 16.24
N LYS A 287 -6.97 25.00 15.81
CA LYS A 287 -6.05 26.13 15.61
C LYS A 287 -6.40 27.27 16.56
N PHE A 288 -5.38 27.99 17.00
CA PHE A 288 -5.47 28.95 18.08
C PHE A 288 -5.15 30.37 17.64
N VAL A 289 -5.92 31.35 18.11
CA VAL A 289 -5.75 32.78 17.80
C VAL A 289 -5.62 33.54 19.12
N VAL A 290 -4.63 34.41 19.26
CA VAL A 290 -4.60 35.37 20.37
C VAL A 290 -5.39 36.61 19.96
N ALA A 291 -6.29 37.06 20.82
CA ALA A 291 -7.22 38.16 20.56
C ALA A 291 -7.26 39.19 21.71
N THR A 292 -7.63 40.42 21.37
CA THR A 292 -8.06 41.45 22.33
C THR A 292 -9.58 41.51 22.40
N LYS A 293 -10.12 42.01 23.52
CA LYS A 293 -11.56 42.17 23.71
C LYS A 293 -12.01 43.60 23.44
N ASN A 294 -13.05 43.74 22.63
CA ASN A 294 -13.65 45.01 22.24
C ASN A 294 -14.66 45.50 23.29
N ALA A 295 -15.06 46.79 23.21
CA ALA A 295 -15.96 47.42 24.17
C ALA A 295 -17.41 46.89 24.12
N ASP A 296 -17.82 46.29 23.01
CA ASP A 296 -19.10 45.59 22.84
C ASP A 296 -19.06 44.14 23.35
N GLY A 297 -17.89 43.65 23.78
CA GLY A 297 -17.66 42.29 24.26
C GLY A 297 -17.20 41.29 23.20
N SER A 298 -17.12 41.69 21.92
CA SER A 298 -16.54 40.87 20.83
C SER A 298 -15.02 40.76 20.93
N TYR A 299 -14.40 39.93 20.08
CA TYR A 299 -12.94 39.70 20.09
C TYR A 299 -12.31 40.01 18.72
N THR A 300 -11.16 40.69 18.74
CA THR A 300 -10.36 41.03 17.56
C THR A 300 -9.07 40.24 17.57
N ALA A 301 -8.80 39.46 16.51
CA ALA A 301 -7.55 38.72 16.35
C ALA A 301 -6.33 39.66 16.29
N VAL A 302 -5.31 39.41 17.11
CA VAL A 302 -4.02 40.12 17.10
C VAL A 302 -2.85 39.25 16.65
N THR A 303 -3.06 37.94 16.49
CA THR A 303 -2.17 37.01 15.77
C THR A 303 -2.90 36.38 14.58
N ALA A 304 -2.15 35.76 13.68
CA ALA A 304 -2.69 34.72 12.78
C ALA A 304 -3.20 33.51 13.62
N PRO A 305 -4.03 32.62 13.04
CA PRO A 305 -4.30 31.32 13.65
C PRO A 305 -3.02 30.47 13.66
N SER A 306 -2.91 29.52 14.60
CA SER A 306 -1.79 28.57 14.64
C SER A 306 -2.26 27.19 15.09
N TYR A 307 -2.04 26.17 14.26
CA TYR A 307 -2.26 24.76 14.59
C TYR A 307 -1.19 24.22 15.55
N ILE A 308 -1.44 23.05 16.14
CA ILE A 308 -0.45 22.29 16.88
C ILE A 308 0.63 21.78 15.92
N THR A 309 1.90 22.14 16.16
CA THR A 309 3.03 21.83 15.26
C THR A 309 3.70 20.49 15.54
N ASN A 310 3.44 19.87 16.70
CA ASN A 310 4.07 18.62 17.15
C ASN A 310 3.08 17.48 17.50
N PRO A 311 2.10 17.11 16.63
CA PRO A 311 1.11 16.08 16.93
C PRO A 311 1.71 14.71 17.30
N GLY A 312 2.94 14.41 16.85
CA GLY A 312 3.69 13.22 17.29
C GLY A 312 4.01 13.15 18.80
N ALA A 313 3.80 14.23 19.56
CA ALA A 313 3.97 14.24 21.00
C ALA A 313 2.91 13.42 21.77
N VAL A 314 1.84 12.96 21.11
CA VAL A 314 0.85 12.03 21.69
C VAL A 314 0.89 10.62 21.09
N ALA A 315 1.81 10.37 20.16
CA ALA A 315 1.89 9.08 19.46
C ALA A 315 2.15 7.92 20.43
N SER A 316 1.36 6.85 20.27
CA SER A 316 1.59 5.57 20.93
C SER A 316 2.79 4.84 20.33
N ASN A 317 3.01 4.99 19.02
CA ASN A 317 4.11 4.39 18.29
C ASN A 317 5.22 5.42 18.02
N THR A 318 6.46 5.10 18.39
CA THR A 318 7.63 6.00 18.26
C THR A 318 8.89 5.26 17.81
N PHE A 319 8.75 4.14 17.09
CA PHE A 319 9.88 3.36 16.57
C PHE A 319 10.65 4.18 15.50
N ALA A 320 11.92 3.86 15.29
CA ALA A 320 12.72 4.55 14.26
C ALA A 320 12.09 4.33 12.87
N PHE A 321 12.12 5.35 12.00
CA PHE A 321 11.68 5.17 10.61
C PHE A 321 12.53 4.07 9.95
N PRO A 322 11.92 3.02 9.36
CA PRO A 322 12.70 1.92 8.81
C PRO A 322 13.58 2.36 7.64
N GLU A 323 14.77 1.76 7.53
CA GLU A 323 15.71 1.98 6.43
C GLU A 323 15.60 0.83 5.41
N THR A 324 15.81 1.10 4.12
CA THR A 324 15.91 0.08 3.06
C THR A 324 17.36 -0.07 2.59
N SER A 325 17.72 -1.23 2.04
CA SER A 325 19.00 -1.43 1.35
C SER A 325 19.06 -0.75 -0.02
N SER A 326 17.89 -0.51 -0.63
CA SER A 326 17.73 -0.08 -2.01
C SER A 326 16.57 0.90 -2.17
N LYS A 327 16.66 1.82 -3.13
CA LYS A 327 15.56 2.71 -3.55
C LYS A 327 14.55 2.00 -4.46
N LYS A 328 14.89 0.79 -4.95
CA LYS A 328 14.09 0.05 -5.94
C LYS A 328 12.68 -0.23 -5.45
N GLY A 329 11.69 0.23 -6.22
CA GLY A 329 10.29 -0.03 -5.93
C GLY A 329 9.40 -0.20 -7.16
N LEU A 330 8.17 -0.62 -6.89
CA LEU A 330 7.19 -1.01 -7.91
C LEU A 330 5.77 -0.61 -7.49
N GLN A 331 4.98 -0.06 -8.40
CA GLN A 331 3.53 0.05 -8.21
C GLN A 331 2.92 -1.34 -8.48
N ALA A 332 2.80 -2.13 -7.41
CA ALA A 332 2.72 -3.58 -7.51
C ALA A 332 1.28 -4.10 -7.55
N ASN A 333 0.95 -4.88 -8.59
CA ASN A 333 -0.29 -5.66 -8.65
C ASN A 333 -0.41 -6.57 -7.40
N ALA A 334 -1.50 -6.41 -6.66
CA ALA A 334 -1.74 -7.09 -5.38
C ALA A 334 -1.76 -8.63 -5.46
N THR A 335 -2.04 -9.21 -6.63
CA THR A 335 -1.97 -10.68 -6.84
C THR A 335 -0.54 -11.21 -7.05
N MET A 336 0.45 -10.32 -7.24
CA MET A 336 1.82 -10.65 -7.66
C MET A 336 2.87 -10.26 -6.59
N VAL A 337 2.55 -10.43 -5.31
CA VAL A 337 3.52 -10.18 -4.22
C VAL A 337 4.76 -11.07 -4.37
N GLU A 338 4.61 -12.32 -4.85
CA GLU A 338 5.73 -13.25 -5.07
C GLU A 338 6.74 -12.74 -6.12
N ASP A 339 6.29 -12.22 -7.27
CA ASP A 339 7.19 -11.64 -8.29
C ASP A 339 7.81 -10.31 -7.79
N SER A 340 7.10 -9.54 -6.97
CA SER A 340 7.67 -8.37 -6.27
C SER A 340 8.84 -8.75 -5.34
N VAL A 341 8.74 -9.90 -4.66
CA VAL A 341 9.81 -10.47 -3.82
C VAL A 341 10.92 -11.09 -4.67
N GLU A 342 10.61 -11.70 -5.83
CA GLU A 342 11.62 -12.23 -6.77
C GLU A 342 12.44 -11.11 -7.42
N LEU A 343 11.80 -9.98 -7.75
CA LEU A 343 12.44 -8.73 -8.18
C LEU A 343 13.27 -8.07 -7.07
N GLY A 344 13.13 -8.50 -5.82
CA GLY A 344 13.88 -7.98 -4.67
C GLY A 344 13.52 -6.53 -4.29
N VAL A 345 12.36 -6.01 -4.69
CA VAL A 345 11.97 -4.62 -4.42
C VAL A 345 11.96 -4.32 -2.91
N LYS A 346 12.18 -3.05 -2.54
CA LYS A 346 12.16 -2.59 -1.13
C LYS A 346 11.12 -1.50 -0.87
N HIS A 347 10.52 -0.93 -1.91
CA HIS A 347 9.38 -0.03 -1.84
C HIS A 347 8.24 -0.51 -2.73
N VAL A 348 6.99 -0.35 -2.30
CA VAL A 348 5.80 -0.49 -3.17
C VAL A 348 4.85 0.68 -3.02
N ALA A 349 4.33 1.17 -4.15
CA ALA A 349 3.17 2.06 -4.15
C ALA A 349 1.89 1.23 -4.17
N VAL A 350 0.98 1.51 -3.23
CA VAL A 350 -0.30 0.81 -3.08
C VAL A 350 -1.41 1.84 -3.00
N ASN A 351 -2.34 1.78 -3.97
CA ASN A 351 -3.51 2.66 -4.03
C ASN A 351 -4.61 2.17 -3.06
N PHE A 352 -5.33 3.11 -2.44
CA PHE A 352 -6.38 2.84 -1.47
C PHE A 352 -7.52 3.86 -1.56
N CYS A 353 -8.72 3.39 -1.94
CA CYS A 353 -9.88 4.24 -2.20
C CYS A 353 -10.80 4.32 -0.96
N VAL A 354 -10.75 5.43 -0.22
CA VAL A 354 -11.39 5.56 1.10
C VAL A 354 -12.91 5.53 1.04
N ASP A 355 -13.50 5.75 -0.14
CA ASP A 355 -14.93 5.63 -0.37
C ASP A 355 -15.42 4.18 -0.23
N GLN A 356 -14.57 3.20 -0.57
CA GLN A 356 -14.90 1.78 -0.55
C GLN A 356 -14.74 1.14 0.83
N MET A 357 -13.92 1.73 1.71
CA MET A 357 -13.86 1.30 3.11
C MET A 357 -15.07 1.75 3.93
N ILE A 358 -15.95 2.62 3.43
CA ILE A 358 -17.13 3.09 4.19
C ILE A 358 -18.28 2.10 4.08
N SER A 359 -18.85 1.73 5.24
CA SER A 359 -20.08 0.96 5.37
C SER A 359 -21.19 1.83 5.95
N GLN A 360 -22.39 1.76 5.36
CA GLN A 360 -23.56 2.46 5.90
C GLN A 360 -24.08 1.82 7.21
N SER A 361 -23.81 0.53 7.44
CA SER A 361 -24.19 -0.19 8.64
C SER A 361 -23.43 -1.52 8.80
N GLY A 362 -22.80 -1.74 9.95
CA GLY A 362 -22.08 -2.98 10.24
C GLY A 362 -20.70 -3.06 9.58
N GLY A 363 -19.95 -4.13 9.89
CA GLY A 363 -18.50 -4.20 9.67
C GLY A 363 -17.72 -3.76 10.91
N ILE A 364 -16.52 -3.21 10.73
CA ILE A 364 -15.66 -2.74 11.82
C ILE A 364 -16.27 -1.46 12.41
N ALA A 365 -16.80 -1.55 13.63
CA ALA A 365 -17.28 -0.38 14.38
C ALA A 365 -16.09 0.36 15.02
N TYR A 366 -15.93 1.64 14.71
CA TYR A 366 -14.88 2.51 15.26
C TYR A 366 -15.49 3.72 15.96
N ASN A 367 -15.18 3.90 17.25
CA ASN A 367 -15.72 4.99 18.06
C ASN A 367 -14.72 6.16 18.12
N TYR A 368 -15.11 7.31 17.57
CA TYR A 368 -14.27 8.50 17.47
C TYR A 368 -15.10 9.77 17.70
N LYS A 369 -14.61 10.71 18.51
CA LYS A 369 -15.32 11.94 18.94
C LYS A 369 -16.76 11.72 19.46
N GLY A 370 -17.08 10.52 19.96
CA GLY A 370 -18.42 10.15 20.43
C GLY A 370 -19.42 9.73 19.35
N LYS A 371 -18.99 9.67 18.08
CA LYS A 371 -19.71 9.02 16.97
C LYS A 371 -19.20 7.58 16.80
N THR A 372 -20.03 6.70 16.24
CA THR A 372 -19.62 5.37 15.79
C THR A 372 -19.60 5.34 14.26
N TYR A 373 -18.42 5.15 13.71
CA TYR A 373 -18.15 4.97 12.28
C TYR A 373 -18.13 3.46 11.97
N TYR A 374 -18.48 3.09 10.73
CA TYR A 374 -18.50 1.69 10.29
C TYR A 374 -17.64 1.52 9.04
N PHE A 375 -16.66 0.61 9.10
CA PHE A 375 -15.79 0.31 7.99
C PHE A 375 -16.03 -1.09 7.43
N ASN A 376 -15.94 -1.23 6.10
CA ASN A 376 -16.12 -2.47 5.36
C ASN A 376 -15.08 -3.51 5.79
N GLN A 377 -15.53 -4.54 6.53
CA GLN A 377 -14.66 -5.56 7.13
C GLN A 377 -13.86 -6.32 6.07
N SER A 378 -14.50 -6.76 4.99
CA SER A 378 -13.85 -7.56 3.94
C SER A 378 -12.82 -6.72 3.17
N TYR A 379 -13.12 -5.46 2.89
CA TYR A 379 -12.18 -4.52 2.26
C TYR A 379 -10.93 -4.32 3.13
N ILE A 380 -11.11 -4.04 4.42
CA ILE A 380 -9.98 -3.85 5.35
C ILE A 380 -9.18 -5.14 5.54
N ASN A 381 -9.83 -6.30 5.69
CA ASN A 381 -9.16 -7.61 5.80
C ASN A 381 -8.27 -7.91 4.57
N ALA A 382 -8.68 -7.47 3.39
CA ALA A 382 -7.94 -7.67 2.15
C ALA A 382 -6.62 -6.87 2.15
N TYR A 383 -6.67 -5.60 2.58
CA TYR A 383 -5.46 -4.80 2.77
C TYR A 383 -4.61 -5.30 3.94
N ASP A 384 -5.19 -5.77 5.04
CA ASP A 384 -4.43 -6.41 6.14
C ASP A 384 -3.58 -7.57 5.64
N ALA A 385 -4.11 -8.38 4.73
CA ALA A 385 -3.38 -9.50 4.12
C ALA A 385 -2.26 -9.02 3.20
N LEU A 386 -2.55 -8.10 2.28
CA LEU A 386 -1.57 -7.54 1.34
C LEU A 386 -0.41 -6.83 2.06
N LEU A 387 -0.74 -5.96 3.02
CA LEU A 387 0.22 -5.16 3.78
C LEU A 387 1.05 -6.03 4.73
N ARG A 388 0.47 -7.12 5.27
CA ARG A 388 1.24 -8.11 6.05
C ARG A 388 2.27 -8.81 5.17
N SER A 389 1.89 -9.26 3.96
CA SER A 389 2.80 -9.93 3.03
C SER A 389 3.99 -9.04 2.63
N TYR A 390 3.79 -7.73 2.42
CA TYR A 390 4.89 -6.79 2.19
C TYR A 390 5.76 -6.59 3.44
N TYR A 391 5.15 -6.42 4.62
CA TYR A 391 5.86 -6.27 5.89
C TYR A 391 6.74 -7.48 6.24
N GLU A 392 6.22 -8.69 6.08
CA GLU A 392 6.94 -9.95 6.37
C GLU A 392 8.13 -10.18 5.42
N ASN A 393 8.13 -9.58 4.24
CA ASN A 393 9.23 -9.60 3.26
C ASN A 393 10.16 -8.37 3.33
N ASN A 394 10.01 -7.52 4.36
CA ASN A 394 10.78 -6.28 4.55
C ASN A 394 10.67 -5.29 3.36
N ILE A 395 9.44 -5.12 2.85
CA ILE A 395 9.09 -4.18 1.78
C ILE A 395 8.30 -3.01 2.37
N GLN A 396 8.78 -1.79 2.18
CA GLN A 396 8.10 -0.59 2.67
C GLN A 396 6.92 -0.21 1.79
N VAL A 397 5.78 0.10 2.40
CA VAL A 397 4.58 0.56 1.69
C VAL A 397 4.49 2.08 1.70
N SER A 398 4.38 2.64 0.49
CA SER A 398 3.94 4.00 0.19
C SER A 398 2.47 3.97 -0.20
N PHE A 399 1.61 4.34 0.73
CA PHE A 399 0.16 4.14 0.63
C PHE A 399 -0.52 5.39 0.08
N ILE A 400 -1.11 5.29 -1.11
CA ILE A 400 -1.73 6.40 -1.85
C ILE A 400 -3.21 6.44 -1.50
N VAL A 401 -3.62 7.50 -0.81
CA VAL A 401 -4.98 7.68 -0.28
C VAL A 401 -5.82 8.47 -1.27
N LEU A 402 -6.77 7.77 -1.89
CA LEU A 402 -7.64 8.23 -2.97
C LEU A 402 -9.12 8.26 -2.53
N LEU A 403 -9.95 8.93 -3.30
CA LEU A 403 -11.40 9.00 -3.11
C LEU A 403 -12.11 8.91 -4.47
N GLY A 404 -12.83 7.82 -4.70
CA GLY A 404 -13.73 7.66 -5.85
C GLY A 404 -15.14 8.18 -5.58
N ASN A 405 -15.96 8.28 -6.63
CA ASN A 405 -17.36 8.71 -6.54
C ASN A 405 -18.29 7.55 -6.15
N ASN A 406 -18.37 7.25 -4.86
CA ASN A 406 -19.24 6.21 -4.31
C ASN A 406 -20.40 6.82 -3.52
N LYS A 407 -21.60 6.25 -3.67
CA LYS A 407 -22.78 6.63 -2.88
C LYS A 407 -22.59 6.50 -1.36
N ASN A 408 -21.68 5.64 -0.91
CA ASN A 408 -21.35 5.53 0.51
C ASN A 408 -20.50 6.71 1.04
N ALA A 409 -19.85 7.48 0.16
CA ALA A 409 -18.90 8.53 0.49
C ALA A 409 -19.45 9.96 0.27
N GLN A 410 -20.78 10.13 0.23
CA GLN A 410 -21.40 11.46 0.06
C GLN A 410 -21.07 12.45 1.19
N GLY A 411 -20.60 11.98 2.36
CA GLY A 411 -20.04 12.81 3.44
C GLY A 411 -18.50 12.93 3.41
N LEU A 412 -17.91 12.89 2.22
CA LEU A 412 -16.49 13.16 1.95
C LEU A 412 -16.27 13.95 0.65
N LEU A 413 -17.32 14.19 -0.14
CA LEU A 413 -17.27 14.86 -1.43
C LEU A 413 -17.80 16.29 -1.29
N TYR A 414 -17.07 17.28 -1.81
CA TYR A 414 -17.57 18.66 -1.93
C TYR A 414 -18.87 18.68 -2.76
N GLU A 415 -19.91 19.40 -2.32
CA GLU A 415 -21.11 19.63 -3.16
C GLU A 415 -20.73 20.34 -4.48
N ALA A 416 -19.69 21.17 -4.46
CA ALA A 416 -19.07 21.77 -5.65
C ALA A 416 -18.58 20.75 -6.70
N ALA A 417 -18.26 19.52 -6.30
CA ALA A 417 -17.78 18.47 -7.20
C ALA A 417 -18.89 17.77 -8.01
N LEU A 418 -20.17 17.99 -7.66
CA LEU A 418 -21.32 17.33 -8.30
C LEU A 418 -21.52 17.74 -9.76
N ASP A 419 -21.15 18.97 -10.16
CA ASP A 419 -21.21 19.42 -11.55
C ASP A 419 -19.84 19.26 -12.23
N THR A 420 -19.57 18.06 -12.79
CA THR A 420 -18.32 17.77 -13.51
C THR A 420 -18.16 18.55 -14.82
N GLY A 421 -19.23 19.14 -15.34
CA GLY A 421 -19.23 20.04 -16.50
C GLY A 421 -18.76 19.38 -17.79
N LYS A 422 -17.47 19.54 -18.12
CA LYS A 422 -16.81 18.98 -19.33
C LYS A 422 -15.73 17.94 -19.00
N TYR A 423 -15.57 17.59 -17.72
CA TYR A 423 -14.48 16.75 -17.22
C TYR A 423 -14.98 15.38 -16.78
N SER A 424 -14.09 14.39 -16.84
CA SER A 424 -14.32 13.02 -16.36
C SER A 424 -13.29 12.72 -15.26
N PRO A 425 -13.54 13.10 -14.00
CA PRO A 425 -12.59 12.91 -12.91
C PRO A 425 -12.63 11.46 -12.37
N ASN A 426 -11.44 10.86 -12.28
CA ASN A 426 -11.25 9.52 -11.74
C ASN A 426 -11.19 9.56 -10.20
N ASN A 427 -10.54 10.59 -9.64
CA ASN A 427 -10.39 10.79 -8.19
C ASN A 427 -10.81 12.20 -7.76
N TYR A 428 -11.31 12.30 -6.53
CA TYR A 428 -11.99 13.47 -5.95
C TYR A 428 -11.22 13.95 -4.71
N ALA A 429 -11.35 15.24 -4.36
CA ALA A 429 -10.75 15.78 -3.14
C ALA A 429 -11.63 15.51 -1.91
N LEU A 430 -11.00 15.15 -0.80
CA LEU A 430 -11.65 14.98 0.50
C LEU A 430 -12.14 16.33 1.06
N ASP A 431 -13.45 16.46 1.28
CA ASP A 431 -14.02 17.63 1.96
C ASP A 431 -13.63 17.63 3.45
N THR A 432 -13.08 18.77 3.88
CA THR A 432 -12.76 19.08 5.28
C THR A 432 -13.20 20.49 5.68
N SER A 433 -14.06 21.11 4.87
CA SER A 433 -14.51 22.51 4.92
C SER A 433 -15.74 22.72 5.81
N ASN A 434 -16.33 21.63 6.27
CA ASN A 434 -17.43 21.58 7.22
C ASN A 434 -17.09 20.61 8.37
N LYS A 435 -17.97 20.52 9.37
CA LYS A 435 -17.71 19.73 10.57
C LYS A 435 -17.70 18.22 10.31
N ASP A 436 -18.76 17.70 9.72
CA ASP A 436 -19.04 16.26 9.80
C ASP A 436 -18.09 15.46 8.90
N ASP A 437 -17.70 16.04 7.76
CA ASP A 437 -16.79 15.43 6.80
C ASP A 437 -15.32 15.56 7.26
N ALA A 438 -14.95 16.68 7.90
CA ALA A 438 -13.67 16.80 8.58
C ALA A 438 -13.53 15.75 9.71
N GLU A 439 -14.59 15.50 10.50
CA GLU A 439 -14.60 14.42 11.50
C GLU A 439 -14.58 13.01 10.86
N TRP A 440 -15.07 12.82 9.63
CA TRP A 440 -14.86 11.57 8.86
C TRP A 440 -13.40 11.39 8.44
N VAL A 441 -12.76 12.41 7.86
CA VAL A 441 -11.34 12.35 7.46
C VAL A 441 -10.45 12.10 8.68
N GLU A 442 -10.69 12.80 9.79
CA GLU A 442 -10.01 12.53 11.06
C GLU A 442 -10.20 11.06 11.51
N ALA A 443 -11.44 10.54 11.51
CA ALA A 443 -11.74 9.19 11.96
C ALA A 443 -11.07 8.12 11.09
N ILE A 444 -11.11 8.28 9.75
CA ILE A 444 -10.49 7.38 8.79
C ILE A 444 -8.97 7.35 8.98
N MET A 445 -8.31 8.50 8.96
CA MET A 445 -6.84 8.54 9.06
C MET A 445 -6.34 8.11 10.45
N THR A 446 -7.09 8.38 11.52
CA THR A 446 -6.76 7.89 12.87
C THR A 446 -7.00 6.38 13.00
N PHE A 447 -8.01 5.81 12.34
CA PHE A 447 -8.22 4.36 12.27
C PHE A 447 -7.09 3.67 11.51
N LEU A 448 -6.81 4.09 10.28
CA LEU A 448 -5.75 3.51 9.44
C LEU A 448 -4.37 3.65 10.11
N GLY A 449 -4.06 4.83 10.65
CA GLY A 449 -2.83 5.09 11.40
C GLY A 449 -2.65 4.18 12.60
N ASN A 450 -3.69 3.98 13.44
CA ASN A 450 -3.60 3.03 14.56
C ASN A 450 -3.57 1.56 14.10
N ARG A 451 -4.16 1.23 12.95
CA ARG A 451 -4.23 -0.15 12.43
C ARG A 451 -2.89 -0.64 11.89
N TYR A 452 -2.19 0.21 11.14
CA TYR A 452 -1.01 -0.13 10.34
C TYR A 452 0.31 0.46 10.88
N THR A 453 0.34 0.93 12.13
CA THR A 453 1.59 1.31 12.81
C THR A 453 1.87 0.49 14.06
N ARG A 454 1.13 -0.62 14.26
CA ARG A 454 1.32 -1.54 15.39
C ARG A 454 2.70 -2.18 15.34
N THR A 455 3.36 -2.26 16.49
CA THR A 455 4.68 -2.90 16.64
C THR A 455 4.66 -4.43 16.59
N ASP A 456 3.48 -5.06 16.47
CA ASP A 456 3.33 -6.52 16.31
C ASP A 456 3.11 -6.96 14.85
N GLY A 457 3.04 -6.02 13.90
CA GLY A 457 2.91 -6.33 12.47
C GLY A 457 1.61 -7.04 12.05
N GLN A 458 0.63 -7.20 12.96
CA GLN A 458 -0.51 -8.10 12.75
C GLN A 458 -1.32 -7.81 11.48
N ASN A 459 -1.35 -6.55 11.04
CA ASN A 459 -2.07 -6.05 9.87
C ASN A 459 -1.12 -5.57 8.75
N GLY A 460 0.16 -5.91 8.83
CA GLY A 460 1.21 -5.22 8.09
C GLY A 460 1.56 -3.85 8.67
N GLN A 461 2.32 -3.07 7.90
CA GLN A 461 2.82 -1.76 8.30
C GLN A 461 2.78 -0.74 7.14
N ILE A 462 2.44 0.50 7.44
CA ILE A 462 2.56 1.64 6.53
C ILE A 462 3.35 2.76 7.23
N VAL A 463 4.43 3.21 6.58
CA VAL A 463 5.30 4.29 7.10
C VAL A 463 5.30 5.54 6.22
N ASN A 464 5.02 5.38 4.93
CA ASN A 464 4.88 6.45 3.94
C ASN A 464 3.41 6.56 3.52
N TRP A 465 2.83 7.76 3.61
CA TRP A 465 1.43 8.02 3.34
C TRP A 465 1.30 9.19 2.35
N ILE A 466 0.74 8.94 1.17
CA ILE A 466 0.57 9.92 0.10
C ILE A 466 -0.90 10.36 0.06
N LEU A 467 -1.15 11.67 0.07
CA LEU A 467 -2.50 12.23 -0.10
C LEU A 467 -2.78 12.50 -1.58
N GLY A 468 -3.85 11.87 -2.12
CA GLY A 468 -4.30 12.04 -3.50
C GLY A 468 -3.31 11.54 -4.54
N ASN A 469 -3.65 11.78 -5.82
CA ASN A 469 -2.75 11.61 -6.95
C ASN A 469 -2.66 12.92 -7.74
N GLU A 470 -1.48 13.24 -8.27
CA GLU A 470 -1.23 14.32 -9.23
C GLU A 470 -2.03 15.61 -8.91
N LEU A 471 -1.78 16.16 -7.72
CA LEU A 471 -2.57 17.24 -7.12
C LEU A 471 -2.50 18.56 -7.89
N ASN A 472 -1.69 18.67 -8.92
CA ASN A 472 -1.61 19.80 -9.84
C ASN A 472 -2.49 19.63 -11.10
N THR A 473 -3.05 18.44 -11.35
CA THR A 473 -4.03 18.14 -12.40
C THR A 473 -5.40 17.68 -11.83
N PRO A 474 -6.05 18.48 -10.95
CA PRO A 474 -7.26 18.07 -10.23
C PRO A 474 -8.49 17.82 -11.10
N MET A 475 -8.49 18.17 -12.39
CA MET A 475 -9.57 17.81 -13.31
C MET A 475 -9.73 16.30 -13.53
N TYR A 476 -8.67 15.52 -13.26
CA TYR A 476 -8.68 14.07 -13.35
C TYR A 476 -8.48 13.40 -11.99
N TYR A 477 -7.61 13.95 -11.13
CA TYR A 477 -7.05 13.17 -10.01
C TYR A 477 -7.27 13.73 -8.59
N ASN A 478 -7.88 14.92 -8.46
CA ASN A 478 -8.25 15.49 -7.14
C ASN A 478 -9.43 16.48 -7.27
N TRP A 479 -10.51 16.03 -7.90
CA TRP A 479 -11.63 16.89 -8.29
C TRP A 479 -12.45 17.43 -7.12
N MET A 480 -12.70 18.73 -7.10
CA MET A 480 -13.51 19.41 -6.07
C MET A 480 -14.51 20.44 -6.64
N GLY A 481 -14.81 20.35 -7.94
CA GLY A 481 -15.50 21.42 -8.68
C GLY A 481 -14.54 22.43 -9.31
N SER A 482 -15.08 23.32 -10.15
CA SER A 482 -14.31 24.38 -10.81
C SER A 482 -14.01 25.55 -9.87
N VAL A 483 -13.13 25.31 -8.88
CA VAL A 483 -12.67 26.30 -7.89
C VAL A 483 -11.56 27.20 -8.44
N SER A 484 -11.30 28.32 -7.74
CA SER A 484 -10.11 29.16 -7.97
C SER A 484 -8.87 28.55 -7.30
N PHE A 485 -7.67 28.84 -7.83
CA PHE A 485 -6.38 28.41 -7.26
C PHE A 485 -6.24 28.76 -5.76
N ASP A 486 -6.55 30.00 -5.39
CA ASP A 486 -6.60 30.51 -4.00
C ASP A 486 -7.47 29.63 -3.09
N THR A 487 -8.58 29.11 -3.61
CA THR A 487 -9.47 28.21 -2.88
C THR A 487 -8.87 26.81 -2.85
N TYR A 488 -8.47 26.27 -3.99
CA TYR A 488 -7.89 24.93 -4.12
C TYR A 488 -6.74 24.69 -3.14
N VAL A 489 -5.75 25.61 -3.10
CA VAL A 489 -4.59 25.46 -2.20
C VAL A 489 -4.97 25.65 -0.73
N ASN A 490 -5.89 26.56 -0.39
CA ASN A 490 -6.38 26.71 0.99
C ASN A 490 -7.07 25.44 1.51
N GLU A 491 -7.92 24.82 0.68
CA GLU A 491 -8.64 23.60 1.02
C GLU A 491 -7.69 22.38 1.08
N LEU A 492 -6.80 22.23 0.09
CA LEU A 492 -5.75 21.19 0.06
C LEU A 492 -4.83 21.27 1.29
N THR A 493 -4.35 22.47 1.64
CA THR A 493 -3.47 22.68 2.80
C THR A 493 -4.16 22.24 4.10
N ARG A 494 -5.46 22.53 4.26
CA ARG A 494 -6.22 22.12 5.44
C ARG A 494 -6.47 20.61 5.47
N THR A 495 -6.86 19.99 4.36
CA THR A 495 -7.02 18.53 4.28
C THR A 495 -5.70 17.82 4.58
N TYR A 496 -4.58 18.28 4.03
CA TYR A 496 -3.26 17.72 4.31
C TYR A 496 -2.77 17.98 5.76
N ARG A 497 -3.15 19.11 6.37
CA ARG A 497 -2.93 19.38 7.80
C ARG A 497 -3.67 18.37 8.68
N ILE A 498 -4.92 18.04 8.36
CA ILE A 498 -5.72 17.03 9.09
C ILE A 498 -5.11 15.64 8.90
N PHE A 499 -4.82 15.25 7.66
CA PHE A 499 -4.15 14.00 7.29
C PHE A 499 -2.84 13.77 8.07
N THR A 500 -1.94 14.75 8.02
CA THR A 500 -0.64 14.73 8.71
C THR A 500 -0.79 14.73 10.24
N THR A 501 -1.77 15.47 10.78
CA THR A 501 -2.06 15.49 12.22
C THR A 501 -2.54 14.14 12.72
N ALA A 502 -3.52 13.52 12.04
CA ALA A 502 -4.06 12.21 12.42
C ALA A 502 -2.98 11.12 12.40
N LEU A 503 -2.26 11.00 11.28
CA LEU A 503 -1.24 9.97 11.09
C LEU A 503 -0.06 10.14 12.07
N LYS A 504 0.48 11.35 12.23
CA LYS A 504 1.57 11.59 13.18
C LYS A 504 1.13 11.47 14.63
N SER A 505 -0.15 11.69 14.96
CA SER A 505 -0.67 11.41 16.30
C SER A 505 -0.82 9.92 16.63
N CYS A 506 -0.73 9.03 15.62
CA CYS A 506 -0.64 7.58 15.81
C CYS A 506 0.82 7.13 15.89
N TYR A 507 1.66 7.62 14.97
CA TYR A 507 3.07 7.24 14.83
C TYR A 507 3.95 8.48 14.61
N SER A 508 4.80 8.82 15.59
CA SER A 508 5.52 10.11 15.62
C SER A 508 6.40 10.37 14.40
N ASN A 509 6.89 9.30 13.77
CA ASN A 509 7.85 9.34 12.67
C ASN A 509 7.21 8.94 11.32
N ALA A 510 5.87 8.87 11.25
CA ALA A 510 5.14 8.67 10.00
C ALA A 510 5.49 9.78 8.99
N ARG A 511 5.81 9.42 7.75
CA ARG A 511 6.08 10.39 6.69
C ARG A 511 4.82 10.57 5.84
N THR A 512 4.37 11.81 5.72
CA THR A 512 3.27 12.20 4.84
C THR A 512 3.79 12.92 3.60
N TYR A 513 3.14 12.68 2.46
CA TYR A 513 3.55 13.10 1.12
C TYR A 513 2.38 13.68 0.33
N LEU A 514 2.67 14.59 -0.60
CA LEU A 514 1.73 15.13 -1.60
C LEU A 514 2.16 14.64 -2.98
N SER A 515 1.25 14.04 -3.76
CA SER A 515 1.53 13.58 -5.13
C SER A 515 1.44 14.71 -6.15
N PHE A 516 2.41 14.80 -7.05
CA PHE A 516 2.47 15.79 -8.13
C PHE A 516 3.07 15.18 -9.41
N ASP A 517 2.61 15.65 -10.56
CA ASP A 517 3.15 15.27 -11.86
C ASP A 517 4.29 16.18 -12.34
N TYR A 518 4.88 15.81 -13.48
CA TYR A 518 6.03 16.43 -14.11
C TYR A 518 5.81 17.89 -14.56
N CYS A 519 4.59 18.45 -14.49
CA CYS A 519 4.26 19.85 -14.80
C CYS A 519 4.75 20.86 -13.74
N TRP A 520 6.07 21.00 -13.65
CA TRP A 520 6.76 21.82 -12.65
C TRP A 520 6.39 23.31 -12.69
N GLY A 521 6.67 23.98 -13.80
CA GLY A 521 6.57 25.45 -13.92
C GLY A 521 5.56 25.92 -14.96
N SER A 522 4.95 25.01 -15.72
CA SER A 522 3.82 25.29 -16.61
C SER A 522 3.06 24.02 -16.96
N ILE A 523 1.91 24.17 -17.59
CA ILE A 523 1.03 23.05 -17.95
C ILE A 523 0.91 22.98 -19.47
N PRO A 524 1.05 21.81 -20.12
CA PRO A 524 0.65 21.62 -21.50
C PRO A 524 -0.82 22.03 -21.71
N ASN A 525 -1.12 22.60 -22.89
CA ASN A 525 -2.48 22.86 -23.39
C ASN A 525 -3.38 23.84 -22.58
N ASN A 526 -2.90 24.43 -21.48
CA ASN A 526 -3.55 25.56 -20.78
C ASN A 526 -5.04 25.32 -20.46
N VAL A 527 -5.34 24.22 -19.74
CA VAL A 527 -6.69 23.91 -19.25
C VAL A 527 -7.06 24.77 -18.02
N ASP A 528 -8.33 25.14 -17.90
CA ASP A 528 -8.80 26.23 -17.01
C ASP A 528 -8.60 26.01 -15.50
N ILE A 529 -8.25 24.79 -15.07
CA ILE A 529 -8.30 24.33 -13.68
C ILE A 529 -7.15 23.38 -13.29
N ALA A 530 -6.12 23.25 -14.13
CA ALA A 530 -4.85 22.66 -13.70
C ALA A 530 -3.93 23.78 -13.19
N PHE A 531 -2.95 23.43 -12.36
CA PHE A 531 -1.99 24.38 -11.78
C PHE A 531 -0.55 23.88 -12.00
N SER A 532 0.46 24.75 -11.86
CA SER A 532 1.85 24.27 -11.85
C SER A 532 2.22 23.74 -10.46
N THR A 533 3.03 22.68 -10.40
CA THR A 533 3.46 22.11 -9.13
C THR A 533 4.21 23.14 -8.27
N ARG A 534 5.08 23.95 -8.87
CA ARG A 534 5.84 24.99 -8.16
C ARG A 534 4.93 26.03 -7.50
N GLU A 535 3.87 26.48 -8.17
CA GLU A 535 2.92 27.45 -7.59
C GLU A 535 2.13 26.87 -6.41
N ILE A 536 1.69 25.61 -6.49
CA ILE A 536 1.05 24.95 -5.34
C ILE A 536 2.02 24.87 -4.16
N LEU A 537 3.28 24.47 -4.40
CA LEU A 537 4.29 24.32 -3.34
C LEU A 537 4.64 25.66 -2.66
N ASP A 538 4.94 26.73 -3.42
CA ASP A 538 5.17 28.07 -2.87
C ASP A 538 3.94 28.57 -2.09
N SER A 539 2.73 28.44 -2.66
CA SER A 539 1.49 28.92 -2.03
C SER A 539 1.09 28.12 -0.79
N MET A 540 1.44 26.83 -0.72
CA MET A 540 1.19 25.99 0.46
C MET A 540 2.20 26.32 1.58
N ASP A 541 3.49 26.51 1.27
CA ASP A 541 4.50 26.83 2.29
C ASP A 541 4.22 28.20 2.94
N ASP A 542 3.79 29.20 2.16
CA ASP A 542 3.30 30.50 2.67
C ASP A 542 2.14 30.34 3.68
N ILE A 543 1.23 29.37 3.49
CA ILE A 543 0.13 29.06 4.42
C ILE A 543 0.65 28.24 5.62
N ILE A 544 1.65 27.38 5.42
CA ILE A 544 2.24 26.56 6.49
C ILE A 544 3.07 27.41 7.45
N GLU A 545 3.97 28.28 6.99
CA GLU A 545 4.74 29.20 7.86
C GLU A 545 3.79 30.10 8.68
N LEU A 546 2.71 30.58 8.06
CA LEU A 546 1.77 31.52 8.68
C LEU A 546 0.82 30.89 9.70
N GLU A 547 0.32 29.67 9.44
CA GLU A 547 -0.61 28.95 10.33
C GLU A 547 0.07 27.91 11.25
N GLY A 548 1.41 27.84 11.27
CA GLY A 548 2.17 26.92 12.10
C GLY A 548 2.74 25.73 11.30
N ASP A 549 4.06 25.60 11.40
CA ASP A 549 4.87 24.62 10.67
C ASP A 549 4.42 23.16 10.91
N MET A 550 4.47 22.35 9.86
CA MET A 550 4.31 20.90 9.89
C MET A 550 5.30 20.28 8.92
N ASN A 551 6.06 19.25 9.34
CA ASN A 551 6.92 18.54 8.38
C ASN A 551 6.06 17.84 7.31
N TRP A 552 6.37 18.10 6.05
CA TRP A 552 5.72 17.60 4.84
C TRP A 552 6.76 17.13 3.81
N ASN A 553 6.36 16.28 2.87
CA ASN A 553 7.24 15.65 1.88
C ASN A 553 6.56 15.57 0.49
N ILE A 554 7.32 15.24 -0.55
CA ILE A 554 6.87 15.26 -1.96
C ILE A 554 6.91 13.85 -2.57
N ALA A 555 5.82 13.44 -3.20
CA ALA A 555 5.74 12.29 -4.08
C ALA A 555 5.67 12.83 -5.53
N TYR A 556 6.53 12.36 -6.43
CA TYR A 556 6.73 13.02 -7.73
C TYR A 556 6.79 12.06 -8.92
N HIS A 557 6.02 12.36 -9.96
CA HIS A 557 5.88 11.51 -11.16
C HIS A 557 6.75 12.07 -12.31
N ALA A 558 8.06 11.85 -12.19
CA ALA A 558 9.11 12.29 -13.11
C ALA A 558 9.14 11.56 -14.49
N TYR A 559 8.00 11.46 -15.17
CA TYR A 559 7.86 10.86 -16.50
C TYR A 559 8.66 11.59 -17.60
N PRO A 560 9.08 10.89 -18.68
CA PRO A 560 9.52 11.54 -19.93
C PRO A 560 8.46 12.56 -20.42
N PHE A 561 8.88 13.68 -21.03
CA PHE A 561 7.90 14.72 -21.42
C PHE A 561 6.84 14.18 -22.40
N MET A 562 7.25 13.29 -23.31
CA MET A 562 6.37 12.55 -24.20
C MET A 562 6.13 11.13 -23.67
N LEU A 563 5.00 10.87 -23.01
CA LEU A 563 4.71 9.58 -22.32
C LEU A 563 4.86 8.29 -23.15
N LYS A 564 4.86 8.38 -24.49
CA LYS A 564 5.06 7.23 -25.40
C LYS A 564 6.52 7.00 -25.79
N ASP A 565 7.40 7.91 -25.42
CA ASP A 565 8.83 7.88 -25.70
C ASP A 565 9.56 7.68 -24.36
N PRO A 566 10.30 6.57 -24.16
CA PRO A 566 11.03 6.36 -22.91
C PRO A 566 12.26 7.27 -22.78
N VAL A 567 12.75 7.87 -23.89
CA VAL A 567 14.04 8.55 -24.03
C VAL A 567 14.01 9.96 -23.41
N PHE A 568 13.97 10.04 -22.08
CA PHE A 568 13.87 11.33 -21.39
C PHE A 568 15.08 12.27 -21.59
N TRP A 569 16.26 11.78 -21.98
CA TRP A 569 17.48 12.60 -21.97
C TRP A 569 17.66 13.52 -23.18
N ASP A 570 16.98 13.31 -24.29
CA ASP A 570 16.97 14.24 -25.44
C ASP A 570 15.69 15.11 -25.56
N ASP A 571 14.72 14.94 -24.64
CA ASP A 571 13.54 15.81 -24.41
C ASP A 571 13.82 17.32 -24.68
N ASP A 572 12.90 18.02 -25.36
CA ASP A 572 13.12 19.39 -25.83
C ASP A 572 13.59 20.35 -24.71
N ALA A 573 14.78 20.92 -24.86
CA ALA A 573 15.38 21.86 -23.92
C ALA A 573 14.58 23.18 -23.77
N ALA A 574 13.68 23.50 -24.70
CA ALA A 574 12.71 24.60 -24.52
C ALA A 574 11.62 24.28 -23.49
N VAL A 575 11.52 23.02 -23.05
CA VAL A 575 10.52 22.50 -22.10
C VAL A 575 11.17 21.90 -20.86
N VAL A 576 12.24 21.11 -21.03
CA VAL A 576 12.97 20.39 -19.96
C VAL A 576 14.40 20.90 -19.86
N ASN A 577 14.69 21.78 -18.90
CA ASN A 577 16.01 22.40 -18.73
C ASN A 577 16.39 22.68 -17.26
N ASP A 578 17.63 23.12 -17.06
CA ASP A 578 18.31 23.30 -15.77
C ASP A 578 17.95 24.64 -15.07
N SER A 579 16.78 25.22 -15.38
CA SER A 579 16.27 26.42 -14.73
C SER A 579 15.23 26.07 -13.66
N GLU A 580 15.19 26.83 -12.57
CA GLU A 580 14.06 26.79 -11.62
C GLU A 580 12.72 27.13 -12.30
N ASP A 581 12.75 27.84 -13.43
CA ASP A 581 11.63 28.16 -14.32
C ASP A 581 11.40 27.12 -15.44
N SER A 582 11.99 25.92 -15.36
CA SER A 582 11.73 24.85 -16.34
C SER A 582 10.23 24.54 -16.40
N ARG A 583 9.71 24.31 -17.61
CA ARG A 583 8.27 24.04 -17.80
C ARG A 583 7.88 22.69 -17.19
N ILE A 584 8.75 21.71 -17.43
CA ILE A 584 8.67 20.34 -16.95
C ILE A 584 9.90 20.03 -16.09
N VAL A 585 9.75 19.17 -15.08
CA VAL A 585 10.88 18.50 -14.41
C VAL A 585 10.70 16.99 -14.47
N ASN A 586 11.71 16.28 -14.95
CA ASN A 586 11.78 14.83 -14.98
C ASN A 586 13.23 14.36 -14.78
N MET A 587 13.53 13.09 -15.06
CA MET A 587 14.87 12.53 -14.83
C MET A 587 16.01 13.28 -15.55
N LYS A 588 15.76 13.96 -16.67
CA LYS A 588 16.75 14.79 -17.39
C LYS A 588 17.25 15.98 -16.58
N ASN A 589 16.40 16.57 -15.75
CA ASN A 589 16.67 17.80 -15.01
C ASN A 589 16.22 17.71 -13.54
N ILE A 590 16.18 16.50 -12.96
CA ILE A 590 15.60 16.25 -11.62
C ILE A 590 16.24 17.09 -10.50
N HIS A 591 17.50 17.51 -10.68
CA HIS A 591 18.18 18.47 -9.80
C HIS A 591 17.38 19.77 -9.59
N VAL A 592 16.61 20.23 -10.58
CA VAL A 592 15.73 21.41 -10.44
C VAL A 592 14.71 21.22 -9.32
N LEU A 593 14.17 20.01 -9.13
CA LEU A 593 13.30 19.69 -8.00
C LEU A 593 14.12 19.56 -6.71
N THR A 594 15.21 18.80 -6.70
CA THR A 594 15.97 18.53 -5.46
C THR A 594 16.54 19.81 -4.86
N ASP A 595 17.20 20.61 -5.68
CA ASP A 595 17.87 21.84 -5.27
C ASP A 595 16.85 22.87 -4.80
N TYR A 596 15.71 22.99 -5.49
CA TYR A 596 14.62 23.88 -5.08
C TYR A 596 13.98 23.43 -3.75
N VAL A 597 13.80 22.13 -3.53
CA VAL A 597 13.25 21.59 -2.28
C VAL A 597 14.21 21.80 -1.11
N GLU A 598 15.50 21.50 -1.27
CA GLU A 598 16.51 21.77 -0.23
C GLU A 598 16.66 23.26 0.08
N LYS A 599 16.59 24.12 -0.95
CA LYS A 599 16.72 25.58 -0.87
C LYS A 599 15.56 26.25 -0.14
N ASN A 600 14.32 25.86 -0.44
CA ASN A 600 13.13 26.56 0.06
C ASN A 600 12.52 25.84 1.28
N PHE A 601 12.31 24.52 1.21
CA PHE A 601 11.60 23.76 2.24
C PHE A 601 12.56 23.11 3.25
N GLY A 602 13.76 22.75 2.80
CA GLY A 602 14.90 22.34 3.63
C GLY A 602 15.27 20.86 3.47
N LYS A 603 16.56 20.55 3.69
CA LYS A 603 17.18 19.20 3.57
C LYS A 603 16.49 18.02 4.30
N ASP A 604 15.58 18.31 5.23
CA ASP A 604 14.86 17.31 6.03
C ASP A 604 13.48 16.97 5.42
N THR A 605 13.03 17.73 4.41
CA THR A 605 11.96 17.35 3.48
C THR A 605 12.47 16.25 2.55
N ARG A 606 11.65 15.24 2.28
CA ARG A 606 12.01 14.08 1.47
C ARG A 606 11.26 14.05 0.14
N ILE A 607 11.87 13.40 -0.85
CA ILE A 607 11.23 13.08 -2.13
C ILE A 607 11.10 11.56 -2.24
N ILE A 608 9.95 11.08 -2.70
CA ILE A 608 9.84 9.75 -3.31
C ILE A 608 9.43 9.92 -4.76
N LEU A 609 10.13 9.24 -5.65
CA LEU A 609 9.70 9.07 -7.03
C LEU A 609 8.70 7.91 -7.00
N SER A 610 7.40 8.26 -6.98
CA SER A 610 6.29 7.37 -6.61
C SER A 610 5.62 6.64 -7.77
N GLU A 611 5.83 7.15 -8.98
CA GLU A 611 5.32 6.57 -10.21
C GLU A 611 6.16 7.03 -11.41
N GLN A 612 6.90 6.10 -12.00
CA GLN A 612 7.78 6.33 -13.15
C GLN A 612 7.50 5.28 -14.22
N GLY A 613 6.88 5.66 -15.33
CA GLY A 613 6.69 4.80 -16.49
C GLY A 613 7.62 5.17 -17.65
N PHE A 614 8.27 4.17 -18.23
CA PHE A 614 8.99 4.27 -19.51
C PHE A 614 8.27 3.36 -20.49
N SER A 615 7.66 3.93 -21.54
CA SER A 615 6.83 3.14 -22.45
C SER A 615 7.69 2.31 -23.41
N CYS A 616 7.34 1.05 -23.59
CA CYS A 616 7.65 0.32 -24.83
C CYS A 616 6.68 0.78 -25.94
N ASP A 617 6.92 0.39 -27.18
CA ASP A 617 5.95 0.49 -28.27
C ASP A 617 4.94 -0.69 -28.30
N ALA A 618 3.88 -0.52 -29.10
CA ALA A 618 2.83 -1.53 -29.30
C ALA A 618 3.30 -2.81 -30.04
N THR A 619 4.53 -2.85 -30.54
CA THR A 619 5.10 -4.05 -31.17
C THR A 619 5.74 -4.99 -30.16
N ASN A 620 6.03 -4.50 -28.94
CA ASN A 620 6.86 -5.18 -27.94
C ASN A 620 8.22 -5.64 -28.52
N GLY A 621 8.72 -4.93 -29.54
CA GLY A 621 9.93 -5.29 -30.28
C GLY A 621 11.19 -5.13 -29.45
N GLN A 622 12.21 -5.95 -29.71
CA GLN A 622 13.43 -5.99 -28.90
C GLN A 622 14.09 -4.61 -28.74
N ASN A 623 14.12 -3.79 -29.80
CA ASN A 623 14.66 -2.43 -29.73
C ASN A 623 13.92 -1.57 -28.67
N SER A 624 12.59 -1.53 -28.72
CA SER A 624 11.81 -0.71 -27.80
C SER A 624 11.82 -1.26 -26.37
N GLN A 625 11.92 -2.58 -26.19
CA GLN A 625 12.20 -3.19 -24.88
C GLN A 625 13.59 -2.80 -24.34
N MET A 626 14.62 -2.70 -25.18
CA MET A 626 15.94 -2.20 -24.79
C MET A 626 15.90 -0.71 -24.43
N GLU A 627 15.16 0.12 -25.18
CA GLU A 627 14.98 1.55 -24.90
C GLU A 627 14.24 1.78 -23.57
N GLN A 628 13.17 1.02 -23.32
CA GLN A 628 12.46 0.97 -22.02
C GLN A 628 13.41 0.56 -20.89
N ALA A 629 14.19 -0.52 -21.07
CA ALA A 629 15.13 -1.03 -20.07
C ALA A 629 16.28 -0.04 -19.77
N ALA A 630 16.84 0.58 -20.82
CA ALA A 630 17.91 1.56 -20.73
C ALA A 630 17.47 2.83 -19.99
N SER A 631 16.24 3.28 -20.24
CA SER A 631 15.65 4.46 -19.60
C SER A 631 15.36 4.23 -18.12
N TYR A 632 14.87 3.04 -17.76
CA TYR A 632 14.80 2.62 -16.36
C TYR A 632 16.19 2.62 -15.70
N ALA A 633 17.19 2.00 -16.32
CA ALA A 633 18.52 1.87 -15.73
C ALA A 633 19.17 3.24 -15.46
N TYR A 634 19.09 4.15 -16.43
CA TYR A 634 19.60 5.51 -16.28
C TYR A 634 18.80 6.29 -15.22
N GLY A 635 17.47 6.25 -15.26
CA GLY A 635 16.62 6.91 -14.26
C GLY A 635 16.90 6.42 -12.83
N TYR A 636 17.10 5.12 -12.64
CA TYR A 636 17.44 4.55 -11.34
C TYR A 636 18.81 5.04 -10.83
N TYR A 637 19.86 5.01 -11.65
CA TYR A 637 21.18 5.51 -11.27
C TYR A 637 21.22 7.03 -11.03
N ILE A 638 20.42 7.80 -11.78
CA ILE A 638 20.19 9.22 -11.47
C ILE A 638 19.56 9.32 -10.08
N SER A 639 18.52 8.54 -9.76
CA SER A 639 17.88 8.59 -8.43
C SER A 639 18.83 8.26 -7.27
N GLU A 640 19.78 7.34 -7.49
CA GLU A 640 20.84 7.00 -6.54
C GLU A 640 21.83 8.15 -6.30
N SER A 641 21.96 9.09 -7.24
CA SER A 641 22.85 10.26 -7.15
C SER A 641 22.30 11.43 -6.31
N TYR A 642 21.08 11.32 -5.78
CA TYR A 642 20.45 12.35 -4.93
C TYR A 642 20.00 11.77 -3.58
N ASP A 643 20.69 12.17 -2.50
CA ASP A 643 20.39 11.77 -1.12
C ASP A 643 18.99 12.18 -0.62
N ILE A 644 18.31 13.12 -1.29
CA ILE A 644 16.94 13.54 -0.94
C ILE A 644 15.85 12.58 -1.46
N ILE A 645 16.17 11.75 -2.47
CA ILE A 645 15.24 10.78 -3.06
C ILE A 645 15.34 9.46 -2.29
N ASP A 646 14.26 9.05 -1.61
CA ASP A 646 14.21 7.83 -0.79
C ASP A 646 13.79 6.58 -1.57
N ALA A 647 13.07 6.72 -2.68
CA ALA A 647 12.55 5.60 -3.48
C ALA A 647 12.42 5.98 -4.97
N PHE A 648 12.52 4.97 -5.84
CA PHE A 648 12.28 5.04 -7.28
C PHE A 648 11.29 3.92 -7.65
N ILE A 649 10.01 4.28 -7.81
CA ILE A 649 8.89 3.35 -7.92
C ILE A 649 8.33 3.37 -9.34
N ILE A 650 8.49 2.27 -10.06
CA ILE A 650 8.01 2.18 -11.45
C ILE A 650 6.52 1.86 -11.60
N ARG A 651 5.90 2.52 -12.58
CA ARG A 651 4.70 2.06 -13.28
C ARG A 651 5.17 1.22 -14.47
N ALA A 652 4.65 0.03 -14.76
CA ALA A 652 3.66 -0.77 -14.03
C ALA A 652 4.18 -2.20 -13.80
N HIS A 653 3.60 -2.93 -12.85
CA HIS A 653 3.90 -4.36 -12.69
C HIS A 653 3.50 -5.15 -13.96
N VAL A 654 2.30 -4.90 -14.47
CA VAL A 654 1.79 -5.42 -15.74
C VAL A 654 1.28 -4.23 -16.55
N ASP A 655 1.38 -4.26 -17.88
CA ASP A 655 0.63 -3.32 -18.72
C ASP A 655 -0.87 -3.34 -18.32
N ASN A 656 -1.49 -2.17 -18.16
CA ASN A 656 -2.93 -2.08 -17.98
C ASN A 656 -3.62 -1.89 -19.34
N ARG A 657 -4.69 -2.64 -19.63
CA ARG A 657 -5.44 -2.61 -20.89
C ARG A 657 -5.78 -1.18 -21.34
N ILE A 658 -6.22 -0.34 -20.40
CA ILE A 658 -6.72 1.00 -20.71
C ILE A 658 -5.56 1.98 -21.00
N GLU A 659 -4.37 1.74 -20.44
CA GLU A 659 -3.11 2.39 -20.85
C GLU A 659 -2.72 1.95 -22.26
N THR A 660 -2.77 0.64 -22.54
CA THR A 660 -2.38 0.11 -23.85
C THR A 660 -3.32 0.54 -24.98
N ASN A 661 -4.63 0.72 -24.71
CA ASN A 661 -5.58 1.27 -25.67
C ASN A 661 -5.24 2.73 -26.03
N GLN A 662 -4.73 3.51 -25.07
CA GLN A 662 -4.20 4.86 -25.31
C GLN A 662 -2.80 4.83 -25.95
N GLY A 663 -2.15 3.67 -25.99
CA GLY A 663 -0.82 3.44 -26.56
C GLY A 663 0.33 3.71 -25.59
N PHE A 664 0.13 3.47 -24.29
CA PHE A 664 1.18 3.46 -23.27
C PHE A 664 1.41 2.02 -22.78
N TYR A 665 2.68 1.60 -22.70
CA TYR A 665 3.06 0.21 -22.44
C TYR A 665 4.15 0.16 -21.37
N PHE A 666 3.77 0.43 -20.13
CA PHE A 666 4.69 0.60 -19.00
C PHE A 666 5.06 -0.69 -18.25
N GLY A 667 4.48 -1.85 -18.60
CA GLY A 667 4.61 -3.08 -17.83
C GLY A 667 6.01 -3.71 -17.79
N LEU A 668 6.41 -4.24 -16.64
CA LEU A 668 7.45 -5.29 -16.54
C LEU A 668 7.02 -6.58 -17.24
N TRP A 669 5.72 -6.85 -17.15
CA TRP A 669 5.03 -7.90 -17.86
C TRP A 669 4.07 -7.30 -18.88
N THR A 670 3.97 -7.92 -20.05
CA THR A 670 2.84 -7.66 -20.94
C THR A 670 1.53 -8.13 -20.32
N ASN A 671 0.42 -7.47 -20.67
CA ASN A 671 -0.92 -7.94 -20.33
C ASN A 671 -1.30 -9.19 -21.14
N LYS A 672 -2.28 -9.95 -20.65
CA LYS A 672 -2.93 -11.05 -21.35
C LYS A 672 -4.14 -10.53 -22.13
N ASP A 673 -4.22 -10.89 -23.41
CA ASP A 673 -5.28 -10.47 -24.33
C ASP A 673 -6.69 -10.56 -23.70
N GLY A 674 -7.39 -9.42 -23.67
CA GLY A 674 -8.75 -9.29 -23.15
C GLY A 674 -8.86 -9.04 -21.63
N GLU A 675 -7.83 -9.33 -20.84
CA GLU A 675 -7.80 -9.05 -19.39
C GLU A 675 -7.53 -7.56 -19.10
N ILE A 676 -7.78 -7.09 -17.88
CA ILE A 676 -7.47 -5.70 -17.48
C ILE A 676 -5.98 -5.50 -17.20
N GLU A 677 -5.38 -6.33 -16.35
CA GLU A 677 -3.99 -6.16 -15.86
C GLU A 677 -3.46 -7.51 -15.33
N VAL A 678 -3.36 -8.51 -16.23
CA VAL A 678 -2.97 -9.90 -15.90
C VAL A 678 -1.70 -10.27 -16.65
N ALA A 679 -0.66 -10.68 -15.92
CA ALA A 679 0.67 -10.96 -16.47
C ALA A 679 0.68 -12.07 -17.54
N ASN A 680 1.43 -11.84 -18.62
CA ASN A 680 1.54 -12.73 -19.78
C ASN A 680 3.00 -13.07 -20.10
N GLN A 681 3.83 -12.10 -20.48
CA GLN A 681 5.25 -12.30 -20.82
C GLN A 681 6.14 -11.28 -20.09
N LYS A 682 7.22 -11.73 -19.45
CA LYS A 682 8.27 -10.84 -18.91
C LYS A 682 8.95 -10.10 -20.07
N ARG A 683 9.20 -8.80 -19.90
CA ARG A 683 10.04 -8.00 -20.80
C ARG A 683 11.50 -8.00 -20.37
N GLU A 684 12.40 -7.58 -21.27
CA GLU A 684 13.83 -7.38 -21.01
C GLU A 684 14.07 -6.48 -19.76
N LEU A 685 13.21 -5.47 -19.55
CA LEU A 685 13.21 -4.61 -18.36
C LEU A 685 13.11 -5.39 -17.04
N TRP A 686 12.40 -6.53 -16.99
CA TRP A 686 12.17 -7.30 -15.76
C TRP A 686 13.48 -7.82 -15.15
N GLU A 687 14.42 -8.34 -15.97
CA GLU A 687 15.72 -8.80 -15.46
C GLU A 687 16.59 -7.62 -15.01
N VAL A 688 16.52 -6.48 -15.70
CA VAL A 688 17.22 -5.27 -15.30
C VAL A 688 16.74 -4.79 -13.92
N VAL A 689 15.42 -4.69 -13.70
CA VAL A 689 14.85 -4.36 -12.38
C VAL A 689 15.32 -5.37 -11.32
N LYS A 690 15.33 -6.68 -11.62
CA LYS A 690 15.76 -7.69 -10.66
C LYS A 690 17.19 -7.46 -10.15
N TYR A 691 18.14 -7.12 -11.05
CA TYR A 691 19.57 -7.11 -10.71
C TYR A 691 20.22 -5.72 -10.57
N ILE A 692 19.54 -4.61 -10.85
CA ILE A 692 20.14 -3.25 -10.91
C ILE A 692 20.78 -2.76 -9.59
N ASP A 693 20.38 -3.30 -8.45
CA ASP A 693 20.92 -2.97 -7.12
C ASP A 693 21.81 -4.10 -6.54
N THR A 694 22.24 -5.04 -7.38
CA THR A 694 23.03 -6.22 -7.00
C THR A 694 24.43 -6.21 -7.58
N SER A 695 25.29 -7.16 -7.18
CA SER A 695 26.64 -7.34 -7.71
C SER A 695 26.68 -7.68 -9.21
N SER A 696 25.57 -8.17 -9.78
CA SER A 696 25.41 -8.37 -11.23
C SER A 696 24.84 -7.15 -11.95
N THR A 697 24.65 -5.99 -11.30
CA THR A 697 24.01 -4.82 -11.93
C THR A 697 24.62 -4.44 -13.29
N PHE A 698 25.95 -4.35 -13.38
CA PHE A 698 26.64 -4.03 -14.62
C PHE A 698 26.71 -5.19 -15.64
N GLU A 699 26.34 -6.42 -15.25
CA GLU A 699 26.09 -7.52 -16.20
C GLU A 699 24.84 -7.24 -17.02
N TYR A 700 23.80 -6.69 -16.37
CA TYR A 700 22.50 -6.38 -16.98
C TYR A 700 22.40 -4.96 -17.55
N THR A 701 23.09 -3.95 -16.99
CA THR A 701 23.03 -2.58 -17.54
C THR A 701 24.11 -2.24 -18.57
N ASN A 702 25.29 -2.88 -18.58
CA ASN A 702 26.28 -2.58 -19.64
C ASN A 702 25.79 -2.87 -21.07
N PRO A 703 24.99 -3.93 -21.34
CA PRO A 703 24.35 -4.12 -22.66
C PRO A 703 23.41 -2.98 -23.09
N LEU A 704 22.96 -2.14 -22.16
CA LEU A 704 22.05 -1.03 -22.41
C LEU A 704 22.76 0.27 -22.82
N LEU A 705 24.09 0.39 -22.61
CA LEU A 705 24.86 1.59 -22.96
C LEU A 705 24.70 2.06 -24.43
N PRO A 706 24.65 1.17 -25.45
CA PRO A 706 24.42 1.59 -26.84
C PRO A 706 23.07 2.30 -27.09
N TRP A 707 22.12 2.19 -26.16
CA TRP A 707 20.80 2.80 -26.23
C TRP A 707 20.75 4.16 -25.52
N VAL A 708 21.68 4.46 -24.61
CA VAL A 708 21.74 5.73 -23.88
C VAL A 708 22.78 6.66 -24.50
N SER A 709 22.35 7.42 -25.50
CA SER A 709 23.19 8.26 -26.38
C SER A 709 24.04 9.36 -25.69
N CYS A 710 23.90 9.55 -24.36
CA CYS A 710 24.68 10.51 -23.56
C CYS A 710 25.54 9.86 -22.46
N VAL A 711 25.61 8.53 -22.38
CA VAL A 711 26.32 7.79 -21.31
C VAL A 711 27.33 6.79 -21.91
N ASP A 712 28.62 7.11 -21.84
CA ASP A 712 29.70 6.20 -22.28
C ASP A 712 29.94 5.04 -21.28
N ALA A 713 29.65 5.25 -19.99
CA ALA A 713 29.80 4.27 -18.91
C ALA A 713 28.89 4.60 -17.72
N TRP A 714 28.51 3.58 -16.94
CA TRP A 714 27.73 3.75 -15.70
C TRP A 714 28.62 4.16 -14.51
N ASP A 715 29.24 5.33 -14.60
CA ASP A 715 30.04 5.93 -13.54
C ASP A 715 29.82 7.45 -13.44
N ASN A 716 30.53 8.10 -12.51
CA ASN A 716 30.36 9.51 -12.21
C ASN A 716 30.99 10.48 -13.22
N THR A 717 31.40 10.00 -14.39
CA THR A 717 31.72 10.84 -15.56
C THR A 717 30.51 11.08 -16.47
N ALA A 718 29.44 10.30 -16.32
CA ALA A 718 28.20 10.45 -17.08
C ALA A 718 27.34 11.63 -16.55
N PRO A 719 26.55 12.31 -17.42
CA PRO A 719 25.65 13.37 -16.99
C PRO A 719 24.64 12.88 -15.95
N ARG A 720 24.33 13.71 -14.96
CA ARG A 720 23.39 13.43 -13.85
C ARG A 720 23.79 12.28 -12.91
N LEU A 721 24.92 11.64 -13.16
CA LEU A 721 25.52 10.61 -12.29
C LEU A 721 26.71 11.15 -11.50
N GLU A 722 26.89 12.47 -11.37
CA GLU A 722 28.12 13.08 -10.82
C GLU A 722 28.39 12.70 -9.34
N ASN A 723 27.35 12.29 -8.61
CA ASN A 723 27.43 11.76 -7.24
C ASN A 723 27.27 10.23 -7.14
N PHE A 724 27.11 9.52 -8.27
CA PHE A 724 26.85 8.08 -8.30
C PHE A 724 28.05 7.28 -7.78
N ASP A 725 27.81 6.36 -6.84
CA ASP A 725 28.81 5.41 -6.34
C ASP A 725 28.55 3.99 -6.87
N PRO A 726 29.14 3.60 -8.02
CA PRO A 726 29.02 2.25 -8.57
C PRO A 726 29.69 1.17 -7.70
N SER A 727 30.37 1.53 -6.60
CA SER A 727 30.91 0.55 -5.64
C SER A 727 29.87 0.03 -4.65
N LYS A 728 28.77 0.77 -4.43
CA LYS A 728 27.67 0.40 -3.52
C LYS A 728 27.11 -1.01 -3.78
N PHE A 729 26.97 -1.38 -5.05
CA PHE A 729 26.34 -2.64 -5.46
C PHE A 729 27.30 -3.84 -5.47
N GLN A 730 28.62 -3.61 -5.44
CA GLN A 730 29.64 -4.66 -5.66
C GLN A 730 29.68 -5.75 -4.57
N THR A 731 28.99 -5.55 -3.44
CA THR A 731 28.88 -6.50 -2.33
C THR A 731 27.46 -6.96 -2.01
N ILE A 732 26.45 -6.56 -2.80
CA ILE A 732 25.05 -6.95 -2.61
C ILE A 732 24.79 -8.20 -3.47
N ASP A 733 24.76 -9.38 -2.86
CA ASP A 733 24.53 -10.64 -3.58
C ASP A 733 23.11 -10.66 -4.17
N GLY A 734 22.97 -10.92 -5.48
CA GLY A 734 21.67 -11.09 -6.12
C GLY A 734 20.86 -12.29 -5.61
N SER A 735 21.44 -13.16 -4.78
CA SER A 735 20.74 -14.21 -4.03
C SER A 735 20.20 -13.77 -2.65
N THR A 736 20.61 -12.62 -2.11
CA THR A 736 20.19 -12.15 -0.79
C THR A 736 19.04 -11.16 -0.84
N ASN A 737 17.86 -11.59 -0.41
CA ASN A 737 16.90 -10.66 0.20
C ASN A 737 17.50 -10.16 1.52
N ASP A 738 17.99 -8.92 1.50
CA ASP A 738 18.85 -8.32 2.55
C ASP A 738 18.24 -8.40 3.96
N GLY A 739 18.73 -9.35 4.75
CA GLY A 739 18.33 -9.48 6.15
C GLY A 739 16.89 -9.97 6.37
N LEU A 740 16.38 -10.85 5.51
CA LEU A 740 15.14 -11.61 5.81
C LEU A 740 15.14 -12.10 7.28
N PRO A 741 14.04 -11.91 8.04
CA PRO A 741 13.76 -12.86 9.11
C PRO A 741 13.66 -14.23 8.43
N THR A 742 14.48 -15.19 8.85
CA THR A 742 14.47 -16.52 8.23
C THR A 742 13.16 -17.20 8.62
N ILE A 743 12.17 -17.16 7.73
CA ILE A 743 10.88 -17.79 7.95
C ILE A 743 11.04 -19.25 7.59
N ALA A 744 10.97 -20.10 8.61
CA ALA A 744 10.79 -21.52 8.48
C ALA A 744 9.78 -21.95 9.54
N SER A 745 8.50 -22.01 9.15
CA SER A 745 7.43 -22.53 10.00
C SER A 745 7.26 -24.03 9.73
N MET A 746 6.85 -24.77 10.75
CA MET A 746 6.69 -26.22 10.67
C MET A 746 5.49 -26.66 11.49
N SER A 747 4.53 -27.31 10.81
CA SER A 747 3.35 -27.90 11.44
C SER A 747 3.20 -29.35 11.03
N TYR A 748 2.64 -30.20 11.90
CA TYR A 748 2.60 -31.65 11.67
C TYR A 748 1.35 -32.30 12.24
N SER A 749 0.93 -33.41 11.62
CA SER A 749 -0.29 -34.13 11.96
C SER A 749 -0.04 -35.64 12.07
N ALA A 750 -0.80 -36.29 12.95
CA ALA A 750 -0.79 -37.73 13.17
C ALA A 750 -2.13 -38.36 12.75
N HIS A 751 -2.08 -39.45 11.99
CA HIS A 751 -3.21 -40.35 11.81
C HIS A 751 -3.27 -41.34 12.97
N VAL A 752 -4.25 -41.20 13.86
CA VAL A 752 -4.42 -42.00 15.08
C VAL A 752 -5.52 -43.04 14.90
N GLN A 753 -5.27 -44.25 15.38
CA GLN A 753 -6.25 -45.35 15.42
C GLN A 753 -7.60 -44.87 15.98
N ASN A 754 -8.69 -45.24 15.29
CA ASN A 754 -10.07 -44.91 15.65
C ASN A 754 -10.38 -43.41 15.74
N LYS A 755 -9.47 -42.52 15.35
CA LYS A 755 -9.66 -41.05 15.31
C LYS A 755 -9.43 -40.43 13.93
N GLY A 756 -8.68 -41.08 13.06
CA GLY A 756 -8.34 -40.53 11.75
C GLY A 756 -7.16 -39.55 11.83
N TRP A 757 -7.06 -38.65 10.86
CA TRP A 757 -6.11 -37.53 10.92
C TRP A 757 -6.53 -36.53 12.01
N MET A 758 -5.64 -36.30 12.97
CA MET A 758 -5.76 -35.19 13.91
C MET A 758 -5.51 -33.85 13.18
N PRO A 759 -5.90 -32.70 13.76
CA PRO A 759 -5.42 -31.40 13.28
C PRO A 759 -3.90 -31.34 13.15
N TYR A 760 -3.41 -30.40 12.35
CA TYR A 760 -2.01 -30.01 12.43
C TYR A 760 -1.76 -29.33 13.79
N VAL A 761 -0.56 -29.54 14.32
CA VAL A 761 -0.05 -28.87 15.51
C VAL A 761 1.25 -28.16 15.13
N GLU A 762 1.53 -27.04 15.78
CA GLU A 762 2.69 -26.19 15.47
C GLU A 762 3.99 -26.71 16.09
N ASP A 763 5.08 -25.96 15.90
CA ASP A 763 6.39 -26.25 16.45
C ASP A 763 6.36 -26.57 17.96
N ASP A 764 7.12 -27.59 18.36
CA ASP A 764 7.19 -28.11 19.73
C ASP A 764 5.84 -28.56 20.35
N GLN A 765 4.77 -28.75 19.56
CA GLN A 765 3.47 -29.27 20.05
C GLN A 765 3.32 -30.80 19.91
N LYS A 766 2.32 -31.38 20.58
CA LYS A 766 2.12 -32.83 20.62
C LYS A 766 1.15 -33.33 19.55
N ALA A 767 1.66 -34.00 18.52
CA ALA A 767 0.84 -34.73 17.56
C ALA A 767 0.53 -36.15 18.07
N GLY A 768 -0.76 -36.51 18.13
CA GLY A 768 -1.22 -37.83 18.57
C GLY A 768 -1.83 -37.86 19.97
N THR A 769 -1.77 -39.00 20.67
CA THR A 769 -2.38 -39.20 21.99
C THR A 769 -1.40 -39.79 23.01
N THR A 770 -1.66 -39.55 24.29
CA THR A 770 -0.81 -40.02 25.40
C THR A 770 -1.68 -40.69 26.45
N GLY A 771 -1.43 -41.96 26.78
CA GLY A 771 -2.20 -42.72 27.77
C GLY A 771 -3.53 -43.29 27.26
N ALA A 772 -4.05 -42.81 26.12
CA ALA A 772 -5.26 -43.33 25.48
C ALA A 772 -5.11 -44.74 24.86
N SER A 773 -3.90 -45.31 24.84
CA SER A 773 -3.56 -46.60 24.24
C SER A 773 -3.83 -46.77 22.73
N LEU A 774 -4.06 -45.66 22.01
CA LEU A 774 -4.22 -45.64 20.56
C LEU A 774 -2.85 -45.54 19.86
N ARG A 775 -2.66 -46.28 18.77
CA ARG A 775 -1.46 -46.17 17.92
C ARG A 775 -1.54 -44.98 16.95
N VAL A 776 -0.39 -44.40 16.62
CA VAL A 776 -0.18 -43.67 15.36
C VAL A 776 -0.05 -44.71 14.23
N GLU A 777 -0.71 -44.48 13.11
CA GLU A 777 -0.65 -45.34 11.90
C GLU A 777 0.05 -44.66 10.72
N SER A 778 0.00 -43.32 10.65
CA SER A 778 0.68 -42.48 9.65
C SER A 778 0.93 -41.09 10.22
N PHE A 779 1.83 -40.31 9.62
CA PHE A 779 2.02 -38.90 9.95
C PHE A 779 2.32 -38.05 8.71
N LYS A 780 2.26 -36.73 8.87
CA LYS A 780 2.64 -35.71 7.89
C LYS A 780 3.39 -34.59 8.58
N ILE A 781 4.35 -34.00 7.88
CA ILE A 781 5.00 -32.74 8.27
C ILE A 781 4.85 -31.77 7.09
N LYS A 782 4.36 -30.57 7.39
CA LYS A 782 4.46 -29.38 6.54
C LYS A 782 5.64 -28.55 7.01
N LEU A 783 6.40 -28.04 6.06
CA LEU A 783 7.45 -27.05 6.24
C LEU A 783 7.16 -25.93 5.22
N GLU A 784 7.09 -24.69 5.69
CA GLU A 784 6.88 -23.51 4.84
C GLU A 784 8.05 -22.57 5.10
N THR A 785 8.87 -22.30 4.07
CA THR A 785 10.13 -21.56 4.23
C THR A 785 10.59 -20.85 2.96
N ASN A 786 11.33 -19.75 3.14
CA ASN A 786 12.00 -18.97 2.10
C ASN A 786 13.50 -19.33 1.92
N VAL A 787 13.96 -20.44 2.51
CA VAL A 787 15.33 -20.96 2.34
C VAL A 787 15.31 -22.18 1.42
N ASP A 788 16.19 -22.22 0.42
CA ASP A 788 16.39 -23.38 -0.45
C ASP A 788 16.59 -24.68 0.35
N GLY A 789 15.73 -25.66 0.10
CA GLY A 789 15.70 -26.90 0.85
C GLY A 789 14.32 -27.53 0.97
N ASP A 790 14.27 -28.64 1.71
CA ASP A 790 13.04 -29.40 1.99
C ASP A 790 13.23 -30.26 3.26
N ILE A 791 12.14 -30.79 3.80
CA ILE A 791 12.11 -31.79 4.86
C ILE A 791 11.88 -33.19 4.29
N SER A 792 12.73 -34.14 4.69
CA SER A 792 12.67 -35.54 4.24
C SER A 792 12.48 -36.48 5.43
N TYR A 793 11.44 -37.31 5.40
CA TYR A 793 11.04 -38.13 6.56
C TYR A 793 10.54 -39.54 6.21
N ALA A 794 10.80 -40.49 7.12
CA ALA A 794 10.50 -41.91 6.96
C ALA A 794 9.94 -42.52 8.27
N ALA A 795 9.18 -43.61 8.11
CA ALA A 795 8.53 -44.34 9.20
C ALA A 795 9.00 -45.80 9.27
N HIS A 796 9.22 -46.32 10.48
CA HIS A 796 9.25 -47.77 10.72
C HIS A 796 7.84 -48.24 11.03
N VAL A 797 7.25 -49.07 10.16
CA VAL A 797 5.88 -49.56 10.29
C VAL A 797 5.87 -51.07 10.57
N GLN A 798 5.00 -51.48 11.49
CA GLN A 798 4.80 -52.89 11.84
C GLN A 798 4.66 -53.78 10.59
N ASN A 799 5.35 -54.92 10.60
CA ASN A 799 5.39 -55.91 9.52
C ASN A 799 5.92 -55.41 8.16
N LYS A 800 6.31 -54.13 8.04
CA LYS A 800 6.91 -53.54 6.83
C LYS A 800 8.37 -53.13 7.01
N GLY A 801 8.77 -52.77 8.23
CA GLY A 801 10.09 -52.18 8.50
C GLY A 801 10.12 -50.69 8.15
N TRP A 802 11.31 -50.17 7.85
CA TRP A 802 11.47 -48.81 7.33
C TRP A 802 10.87 -48.68 5.93
N MET A 803 9.97 -47.72 5.76
CA MET A 803 9.45 -47.31 4.45
C MET A 803 10.40 -46.29 3.80
N SER A 804 10.32 -46.14 2.48
CA SER A 804 11.05 -45.10 1.75
C SER A 804 10.75 -43.71 2.31
N PRO A 805 11.74 -42.79 2.37
CA PRO A 805 11.49 -41.40 2.71
C PRO A 805 10.48 -40.73 1.78
N VAL A 806 9.72 -39.81 2.34
CA VAL A 806 8.79 -38.91 1.67
C VAL A 806 9.17 -37.45 1.98
N THR A 807 8.58 -36.49 1.26
CA THR A 807 8.89 -35.05 1.39
C THR A 807 7.69 -34.23 1.89
N ASN A 808 7.77 -32.89 1.83
CA ASN A 808 6.77 -31.94 2.34
C ASN A 808 5.30 -32.36 2.14
N GLY A 809 4.51 -32.37 3.21
CA GLY A 809 3.06 -32.69 3.21
C GLY A 809 2.66 -34.13 2.87
N GLN A 810 3.60 -35.01 2.48
CA GLN A 810 3.32 -36.38 2.05
C GLN A 810 3.03 -37.33 3.22
N SER A 811 2.16 -38.31 3.00
CA SER A 811 1.74 -39.24 4.07
C SER A 811 2.78 -40.32 4.34
N CYS A 812 3.42 -40.29 5.51
CA CYS A 812 4.42 -41.26 5.93
C CYS A 812 3.84 -42.30 6.89
N GLY A 813 3.67 -43.55 6.42
CA GLY A 813 3.09 -44.66 7.18
C GLY A 813 1.96 -45.37 6.41
N THR A 814 0.89 -45.78 7.11
CA THR A 814 -0.28 -46.43 6.50
C THR A 814 -1.60 -46.05 7.17
N THR A 815 -2.44 -45.27 6.50
CA THR A 815 -3.85 -45.06 6.89
C THR A 815 -4.69 -46.32 6.63
N GLY A 816 -5.55 -46.71 7.58
CA GLY A 816 -6.61 -47.70 7.36
C GLY A 816 -6.15 -49.14 7.13
N LYS A 817 -4.88 -49.46 7.43
CA LYS A 817 -4.33 -50.83 7.35
C LYS A 817 -4.08 -51.48 8.72
N CYS A 818 -4.48 -50.82 9.80
CA CYS A 818 -4.33 -51.28 11.19
C CYS A 818 -2.89 -51.58 11.66
N LEU A 819 -1.88 -51.08 10.94
CA LEU A 819 -0.47 -51.18 11.33
C LEU A 819 -0.07 -49.95 12.14
N ARG A 820 0.75 -50.16 13.17
CA ARG A 820 1.35 -49.08 13.98
C ARG A 820 2.64 -48.55 13.33
N VAL A 821 2.89 -47.25 13.49
CA VAL A 821 4.24 -46.68 13.44
C VAL A 821 4.96 -47.03 14.74
N GLU A 822 6.23 -47.38 14.64
CA GLU A 822 7.10 -47.76 15.77
C GLU A 822 8.28 -46.79 15.95
N ALA A 823 8.80 -46.20 14.86
CA ALA A 823 9.87 -45.21 14.88
C ALA A 823 9.78 -44.17 13.74
N LEU A 824 10.43 -43.02 13.95
CA LEU A 824 10.58 -41.91 13.01
C LEU A 824 12.03 -41.71 12.59
N TRP A 825 12.22 -41.18 11.39
CA TRP A 825 13.46 -40.60 10.86
C TRP A 825 13.10 -39.33 10.11
N ILE A 826 13.73 -38.19 10.41
CA ILE A 826 13.41 -36.88 9.84
C ILE A 826 14.73 -36.11 9.66
N ARG A 827 14.93 -35.47 8.51
CA ARG A 827 16.03 -34.51 8.29
C ARG A 827 15.55 -33.33 7.45
N LEU A 828 16.34 -32.26 7.47
CA LEU A 828 16.29 -31.21 6.47
C LEU A 828 17.22 -31.60 5.29
N THR A 829 17.16 -30.86 4.20
CA THR A 829 18.02 -30.98 3.02
C THR A 829 18.20 -29.60 2.35
N GLY A 830 19.26 -29.40 1.58
CA GLY A 830 19.56 -28.11 0.93
C GLY A 830 20.19 -27.09 1.88
N LYS A 831 20.22 -25.82 1.50
CA LYS A 831 20.72 -24.70 2.33
C LYS A 831 20.02 -24.63 3.71
N LEU A 832 18.77 -25.09 3.79
CA LEU A 832 18.02 -25.24 5.04
C LEU A 832 18.69 -26.20 6.06
N GLU A 833 19.41 -27.24 5.62
CA GLU A 833 20.18 -28.14 6.51
C GLU A 833 21.39 -27.42 7.14
N GLU A 834 21.85 -26.31 6.56
CA GLU A 834 22.91 -25.47 7.09
C GLU A 834 22.36 -24.41 8.07
N GLU A 835 21.21 -23.82 7.76
CA GLU A 835 20.55 -22.78 8.59
C GLU A 835 19.78 -23.32 9.81
N TYR A 836 19.33 -24.59 9.81
CA TYR A 836 18.50 -25.16 10.89
C TYR A 836 18.90 -26.58 11.32
N ASP A 837 18.45 -26.95 12.51
CA ASP A 837 18.40 -28.31 13.03
C ASP A 837 16.94 -28.72 13.28
N VAL A 838 16.58 -29.96 12.93
CA VAL A 838 15.26 -30.54 13.25
C VAL A 838 15.42 -31.59 14.34
N TYR A 839 14.80 -31.34 15.50
CA TYR A 839 14.75 -32.22 16.65
C TYR A 839 13.39 -32.92 16.72
N TYR A 840 13.35 -34.18 17.17
CA TYR A 840 12.09 -34.91 17.33
C TYR A 840 12.16 -36.00 18.40
N ARG A 841 11.04 -36.23 19.09
CA ARG A 841 10.88 -37.31 20.07
C ARG A 841 9.53 -37.99 19.94
N THR A 842 9.45 -39.20 20.49
CA THR A 842 8.29 -40.08 20.38
C THR A 842 7.79 -40.52 21.75
N HIS A 843 6.48 -40.57 21.94
CA HIS A 843 5.84 -41.25 23.05
C HIS A 843 5.46 -42.67 22.61
N ILE A 844 6.11 -43.68 23.17
CA ILE A 844 5.83 -45.09 22.85
C ILE A 844 5.21 -45.83 24.04
N GLN A 845 4.45 -46.89 23.73
CA GLN A 845 3.77 -47.73 24.70
C GLN A 845 4.72 -48.20 25.82
N ASN A 846 4.23 -48.15 27.06
CA ASN A 846 4.88 -48.55 28.32
C ASN A 846 6.13 -47.72 28.73
N GLU A 847 6.89 -47.14 27.80
CA GLU A 847 8.12 -46.35 28.08
C GLU A 847 7.86 -44.84 28.20
N GLY A 848 6.73 -44.38 27.65
CA GLY A 848 6.34 -42.97 27.60
C GLY A 848 7.15 -42.17 26.57
N TRP A 849 7.35 -40.87 26.84
CA TRP A 849 8.26 -40.02 26.06
C TRP A 849 9.70 -40.53 26.17
N LEU A 850 10.36 -40.69 25.01
CA LEU A 850 11.79 -40.96 24.89
C LEU A 850 12.62 -39.66 24.85
N GLY A 851 13.93 -39.80 24.64
CA GLY A 851 14.82 -38.67 24.35
C GLY A 851 14.55 -38.01 22.99
N TRP A 852 15.21 -36.88 22.76
CA TRP A 852 15.22 -36.19 21.46
C TRP A 852 16.29 -36.80 20.55
N ALA A 853 15.90 -37.09 19.31
CA ALA A 853 16.79 -37.31 18.18
C ALA A 853 16.85 -36.01 17.34
N SER A 854 17.80 -35.92 16.42
CA SER A 854 17.85 -34.85 15.41
C SER A 854 18.46 -35.31 14.09
N ASN A 855 18.23 -34.53 13.03
CA ASN A 855 18.94 -34.54 11.75
C ASN A 855 19.27 -35.96 11.22
N GLY A 856 18.25 -36.79 11.00
CA GLY A 856 18.40 -38.14 10.47
C GLY A 856 18.79 -39.22 11.50
N SER A 857 18.76 -38.92 12.79
CA SER A 857 18.90 -39.92 13.87
C SER A 857 17.56 -40.59 14.19
N TYR A 858 17.51 -41.90 14.42
CA TYR A 858 16.22 -42.56 14.69
C TYR A 858 15.60 -42.14 16.03
N ALA A 859 14.27 -42.05 16.09
CA ALA A 859 13.49 -41.88 17.33
C ALA A 859 12.38 -42.95 17.43
N GLY A 860 12.09 -43.45 18.63
CA GLY A 860 11.09 -44.51 18.86
C GLY A 860 11.70 -45.89 19.03
N SER A 861 11.14 -46.91 18.37
CA SER A 861 11.64 -48.28 18.49
C SER A 861 11.53 -49.13 17.22
N SER A 862 12.38 -50.16 17.12
CA SER A 862 12.16 -51.33 16.25
C SER A 862 12.39 -52.61 17.07
N GLY A 863 11.96 -53.77 16.56
CA GLY A 863 12.16 -55.08 17.21
C GLY A 863 11.27 -55.34 18.44
N ARG A 864 11.11 -54.35 19.33
CA ARG A 864 10.37 -54.44 20.60
C ARG A 864 8.84 -54.50 20.46
N SER A 865 8.30 -54.35 19.25
CA SER A 865 6.87 -54.42 18.92
C SER A 865 5.95 -53.41 19.66
N LEU A 866 6.51 -52.28 20.11
CA LEU A 866 5.77 -51.22 20.81
C LEU A 866 5.14 -50.25 19.80
N ARG A 867 3.89 -49.82 20.05
CA ARG A 867 3.28 -48.72 19.29
C ARG A 867 3.85 -47.37 19.71
N MET A 868 3.95 -46.47 18.74
CA MET A 868 3.95 -45.03 18.99
C MET A 868 2.52 -44.55 19.25
N GLU A 869 2.33 -43.68 20.24
CA GLU A 869 1.03 -43.08 20.58
C GLU A 869 0.97 -41.59 20.21
N ALA A 870 2.11 -40.89 20.36
CA ALA A 870 2.30 -39.49 19.97
C ALA A 870 3.77 -39.23 19.56
N PHE A 871 4.01 -38.10 18.92
CA PHE A 871 5.34 -37.53 18.67
C PHE A 871 5.31 -36.00 18.78
N GLN A 872 6.50 -35.40 18.75
CA GLN A 872 6.72 -33.96 18.85
C GLN A 872 7.98 -33.65 18.04
N ILE A 873 7.96 -32.56 17.28
CA ILE A 873 9.03 -32.11 16.37
C ILE A 873 9.32 -30.64 16.70
N LYS A 874 10.59 -30.25 16.68
CA LYS A 874 11.04 -28.89 16.93
C LYS A 874 12.08 -28.45 15.89
N LEU A 875 11.81 -27.35 15.20
CA LEU A 875 12.74 -26.70 14.28
C LEU A 875 13.50 -25.59 15.02
N VAL A 876 14.83 -25.60 14.92
CA VAL A 876 15.70 -24.73 15.73
C VAL A 876 16.77 -24.13 14.82
N LYS A 877 16.96 -22.80 14.83
CA LYS A 877 18.01 -22.15 14.02
C LYS A 877 19.41 -22.61 14.48
N LYS A 878 20.33 -22.81 13.53
CA LYS A 878 21.66 -23.39 13.79
C LYS A 878 22.39 -22.70 14.94
N GLY A 879 22.90 -23.51 15.86
CA GLY A 879 23.67 -23.02 17.01
C GLY A 879 22.85 -22.46 18.18
N ALA A 880 21.51 -22.41 18.09
CA ALA A 880 20.66 -22.15 19.25
C ALA A 880 20.57 -23.40 20.17
N GLU A 881 19.98 -23.25 21.37
CA GLU A 881 20.00 -24.31 22.38
C GLU A 881 19.14 -25.53 22.00
N ALA A 882 19.79 -26.69 21.93
CA ALA A 882 19.15 -27.97 21.62
C ALA A 882 18.24 -28.46 22.77
N PRO A 883 17.04 -29.00 22.49
CA PRO A 883 16.14 -29.49 23.53
C PRO A 883 16.71 -30.74 24.23
N SER A 884 16.96 -30.63 25.53
CA SER A 884 17.68 -31.64 26.30
C SER A 884 16.79 -32.79 26.83
N SER A 885 17.39 -33.97 27.02
CA SER A 885 16.78 -35.12 27.71
C SER A 885 17.85 -36.10 28.18
N SER A 886 17.61 -36.79 29.30
CA SER A 886 18.48 -37.85 29.84
C SER A 886 18.08 -39.26 29.40
N LYS A 887 16.98 -39.42 28.65
CA LYS A 887 16.57 -40.70 28.05
C LYS A 887 17.21 -40.89 26.68
N ALA A 888 17.43 -42.15 26.29
CA ALA A 888 17.72 -42.48 24.88
C ALA A 888 16.52 -42.13 23.98
N ALA A 889 16.78 -41.62 22.78
CA ALA A 889 15.74 -41.31 21.79
C ALA A 889 15.21 -42.55 21.05
N TYR A 890 16.02 -43.61 20.99
CA TYR A 890 15.73 -44.84 20.27
C TYR A 890 16.03 -46.08 21.11
N VAL A 891 15.19 -47.12 20.99
CA VAL A 891 15.35 -48.41 21.67
C VAL A 891 15.08 -49.57 20.72
N LYS A 892 15.83 -50.67 20.85
CA LYS A 892 15.78 -51.84 19.96
C LYS A 892 15.67 -53.15 20.76
#